data_AF-A0A2U3CIC0-F1
#
_entry.id   AF-A0A2U3CIC0-F1
#
_cell.length_a   1.000
_cell.length_b   1.000
_cell.length_c   1.000
_cell.angle_alpha   90.00
_cell.angle_beta   90.00
_cell.angle_gamma   90.00
#
_symmetry.space_group_name_H-M   'P 1'
#
loop_
_entity.id
_entity.type
_entity.pdbx_description
1 polymer ?
#
loop_
_entity_poly.entity_id
_entity_poly.type
_entity_poly.pdbx_seq_one_letter_code
_entity_poly.pdbx_strand_id
1 'polypeptide(L)'
;MSDKFDHVSDSTMKNWSVAIYILRISAYLHPIILLDLLSTVKFTMLSQNDLLDLLDSFSTEQTLSGLLSILLLVIFLLELRKYLKYRSYPDIMELSGIGVLATGLFALTGDMLLSGLAGIMGLMVIGTFEVRENPIWVRMMGTFTISYGFFFIMVAIGYLTSKVIPSLGASLKNFLVSFGFSNAIEIQQFFVGVGYNLIIWVMVFTAFLLFGRKFIVVTRFISPQMTYLILYLVAILVILQLDFPDIVKYPAIFVVNIFIYLISGPLLTILYGIKPLDDERVHSIISEVQMKIKTPIRKIGIVEAPILNAFAFGPWFDQRIAYIASDLDQFTDTEIRGITAHELAHVKKKHTLILLGITALELIVKLIIDAPATYWEYVFLGEQTWDFLSFWLFNIALFAILLTFVKMLEGQADKITRQKGYGIELAESLYRLEGFYYGIAGEIGFNTQLMTGKKRTKDENIRFMGDQAYYLYQNLAPSRMTCFMNLIASHPLTSIRIAMQADHSIGAIRAGLMIWGLLLPGFRNRSIAKLQKSHNEMDRLLSMKYSRDFGNIKDYLEITYEEETAKKIVNHFVLAKPKIKKETTIWGKVIGYEITSSIVSPIEFELELADGAQITIQKSDYDLIIADPNQEYFMKSGKRAVLEGVEIKDRKFKKFIFTYKKKKISSRSTGISLAEFDKHCYWFLYKNGSIQPWTLKEAILNDTFQTSSFLMEDESQKEHRLQGKDLIIDLPPQIQMIRSRNWELEKHFFSRLQEINESFILYDKEDFDIGSPTKVISVSNDMIEFLEGRTAKSLAPKKVDAIVLNYPFYFFNLRSEMGIGNILSLKMFNRGTQNNYIGL
;
A
#
# COMPACT_ATOMS: atom_id res chain seq x y z
N MET A 1 -28.03 -34.29 -1.29
CA MET A 1 -26.58 -34.62 -1.34
C MET A 1 -25.76 -33.52 -0.64
N SER A 2 -26.28 -32.97 0.47
CA SER A 2 -25.81 -31.72 1.09
C SER A 2 -25.03 -31.91 2.39
N ASP A 3 -25.04 -33.11 3.00
CA ASP A 3 -24.57 -33.27 4.39
C ASP A 3 -23.29 -34.11 4.51
N LYS A 4 -22.53 -34.27 3.42
CA LYS A 4 -21.30 -35.10 3.38
C LYS A 4 -20.00 -34.32 3.15
N PHE A 5 -20.04 -33.00 3.05
CA PHE A 5 -18.82 -32.18 2.82
C PHE A 5 -18.32 -31.40 4.05
N ASP A 6 -19.03 -31.43 5.19
CA ASP A 6 -18.58 -30.81 6.44
C ASP A 6 -17.69 -31.72 7.32
N HIS A 7 -17.40 -32.94 6.85
CA HIS A 7 -16.52 -33.90 7.52
C HIS A 7 -15.36 -34.36 6.63
N VAL A 8 -14.66 -33.41 6.00
CA VAL A 8 -13.32 -33.69 5.48
C VAL A 8 -12.33 -33.53 6.64
N SER A 9 -12.10 -34.65 7.31
CA SER A 9 -11.23 -34.85 8.47
C SER A 9 -9.84 -34.19 8.37
N ASP A 10 -9.29 -33.86 9.54
CA ASP A 10 -7.89 -33.49 9.86
C ASP A 10 -6.81 -34.32 9.14
N SER A 11 -7.17 -35.49 8.57
CA SER A 11 -6.25 -36.33 7.79
C SER A 11 -5.80 -35.72 6.46
N THR A 12 -6.64 -34.88 5.82
CA THR A 12 -6.25 -34.17 4.59
C THR A 12 -5.35 -32.97 4.87
N MET A 13 -5.56 -32.26 5.99
CA MET A 13 -4.57 -31.32 6.52
C MET A 13 -3.28 -32.03 6.93
N LYS A 14 -3.32 -33.29 7.38
CA LYS A 14 -2.11 -34.08 7.65
C LYS A 14 -1.32 -34.42 6.38
N ASN A 15 -1.98 -34.69 5.25
CA ASN A 15 -1.29 -34.95 3.98
C ASN A 15 -0.76 -33.67 3.32
N TRP A 16 -1.44 -32.52 3.46
CA TRP A 16 -0.85 -31.21 3.15
C TRP A 16 0.22 -30.83 4.17
N SER A 17 0.12 -31.28 5.42
CA SER A 17 1.19 -31.13 6.41
C SER A 17 2.39 -31.94 5.99
N VAL A 18 2.26 -33.08 5.29
CA VAL A 18 3.38 -33.84 4.70
C VAL A 18 3.94 -33.14 3.46
N ALA A 19 3.13 -32.52 2.60
CA ALA A 19 3.65 -31.68 1.50
C ALA A 19 4.31 -30.39 2.01
N ILE A 20 3.77 -29.79 3.08
CA ILE A 20 4.34 -28.67 3.84
C ILE A 20 5.50 -29.14 4.73
N TYR A 21 5.57 -30.41 5.11
CA TYR A 21 6.69 -31.03 5.82
C TYR A 21 7.80 -31.39 4.84
N ILE A 22 7.46 -31.74 3.59
CA ILE A 22 8.38 -31.91 2.46
C ILE A 22 8.87 -30.53 1.98
N LEU A 23 8.03 -29.48 2.03
CA LEU A 23 8.43 -28.09 1.80
C LEU A 23 9.16 -27.47 3.00
N ARG A 24 8.86 -27.89 4.24
CA ARG A 24 9.66 -27.58 5.44
C ARG A 24 10.96 -28.36 5.40
N ILE A 25 10.99 -29.58 4.91
CA ILE A 25 12.22 -30.33 4.66
C ILE A 25 12.98 -29.59 3.55
N SER A 26 12.38 -29.14 2.44
CA SER A 26 13.10 -28.38 1.41
C SER A 26 13.55 -26.97 1.83
N ALA A 27 12.87 -26.34 2.79
CA ALA A 27 13.22 -25.01 3.33
C ALA A 27 14.12 -25.07 4.58
N TYR A 28 14.14 -26.19 5.31
CA TYR A 28 15.04 -26.48 6.44
C TYR A 28 16.15 -27.47 6.08
N LEU A 29 16.25 -27.90 4.82
CA LEU A 29 17.39 -28.65 4.29
C LEU A 29 18.60 -27.71 4.25
N HIS A 30 19.24 -27.65 5.40
CA HIS A 30 20.48 -26.97 5.71
C HIS A 30 21.56 -27.29 4.66
N PRO A 31 22.66 -26.50 4.60
CA PRO A 31 23.86 -26.76 3.82
C PRO A 31 24.48 -28.15 3.94
N ILE A 32 23.97 -29.02 4.82
CA ILE A 32 24.36 -30.42 4.96
C ILE A 32 23.87 -31.24 3.77
N ILE A 33 22.64 -31.05 3.25
CA ILE A 33 22.22 -31.77 2.02
C ILE A 33 22.80 -31.09 0.78
N LEU A 34 23.12 -29.79 0.82
CA LEU A 34 23.99 -29.20 -0.19
C LEU A 34 25.40 -29.80 -0.09
N LEU A 35 25.98 -29.99 1.10
CA LEU A 35 27.28 -30.65 1.32
C LEU A 35 27.25 -32.15 1.01
N ASP A 36 26.12 -32.83 1.17
CA ASP A 36 25.94 -34.25 0.84
C ASP A 36 25.60 -34.45 -0.64
N LEU A 37 24.87 -33.53 -1.28
CA LEU A 37 24.77 -33.45 -2.75
C LEU A 37 26.13 -33.07 -3.33
N LEU A 38 26.90 -32.18 -2.70
CA LEU A 38 28.27 -31.82 -3.11
C LEU A 38 29.28 -32.95 -2.81
N SER A 39 28.97 -33.87 -1.88
CA SER A 39 29.79 -35.06 -1.59
C SER A 39 29.44 -36.25 -2.51
N THR A 40 28.18 -36.35 -2.97
CA THR A 40 27.72 -37.38 -3.93
C THR A 40 27.81 -36.96 -5.39
N VAL A 41 27.74 -35.66 -5.69
CA VAL A 41 28.21 -35.11 -6.96
C VAL A 41 29.72 -35.15 -6.89
N LYS A 42 30.33 -36.08 -7.63
CA LYS A 42 31.74 -35.95 -8.00
C LYS A 42 31.88 -34.61 -8.73
N PHE A 43 32.24 -33.55 -8.00
CA PHE A 43 32.97 -32.44 -8.60
C PHE A 43 34.28 -33.07 -9.06
N THR A 44 34.32 -33.51 -10.31
CA THR A 44 35.57 -33.36 -11.08
C THR A 44 35.98 -31.92 -10.84
N MET A 45 37.05 -31.70 -10.07
CA MET A 45 37.64 -30.37 -9.94
C MET A 45 37.86 -29.90 -11.37
N LEU A 46 37.03 -28.97 -11.83
CA LEU A 46 37.25 -28.26 -13.08
C LEU A 46 38.69 -27.75 -13.00
N SER A 47 39.51 -28.15 -13.96
CA SER A 47 40.87 -27.63 -14.01
C SER A 47 40.80 -26.10 -14.12
N GLN A 48 41.86 -25.40 -13.73
CA GLN A 48 41.90 -23.95 -13.86
C GLN A 48 41.58 -23.49 -15.30
N ASN A 49 41.88 -24.33 -16.29
CA ASN A 49 41.55 -24.12 -17.70
C ASN A 49 40.05 -24.32 -17.99
N ASP A 50 39.41 -25.36 -17.45
CA ASP A 50 37.96 -25.57 -17.65
C ASP A 50 37.10 -24.46 -17.01
N LEU A 51 37.59 -23.87 -15.91
CA LEU A 51 36.96 -22.72 -15.27
C LEU A 51 37.13 -21.44 -16.12
N LEU A 52 38.30 -21.26 -16.73
CA LEU A 52 38.57 -20.14 -17.64
C LEU A 52 37.74 -20.29 -18.93
N ASP A 53 37.65 -21.49 -19.50
CA ASP A 53 36.81 -21.78 -20.67
C ASP A 53 35.31 -21.57 -20.39
N LEU A 54 34.85 -21.91 -19.18
CA LEU A 54 33.48 -21.64 -18.74
C LEU A 54 33.23 -20.13 -18.59
N LEU A 55 34.17 -19.39 -18.01
CA LEU A 55 34.05 -17.93 -17.85
C LEU A 55 34.13 -17.19 -19.19
N ASP A 56 34.92 -17.70 -20.14
CA ASP A 56 35.00 -17.19 -21.51
C ASP A 56 33.72 -17.47 -22.32
N SER A 57 32.90 -18.45 -21.89
CA SER A 57 31.60 -18.75 -22.51
C SER A 57 30.47 -17.78 -22.11
N PHE A 58 30.68 -16.96 -21.07
CA PHE A 58 29.69 -16.02 -20.57
C PHE A 58 29.85 -14.63 -21.19
N SER A 59 28.72 -13.95 -21.41
CA SER A 59 28.75 -12.54 -21.79
C SER A 59 29.31 -11.68 -20.65
N THR A 60 29.83 -10.49 -20.98
CA THR A 60 30.29 -9.52 -19.96
C THR A 60 29.21 -9.21 -18.92
N GLU A 61 27.95 -9.20 -19.33
CA GLU A 61 26.79 -8.99 -18.46
C GLU A 61 26.55 -10.17 -17.51
N GLN A 62 26.66 -11.41 -18.01
CA GLN A 62 26.52 -12.62 -17.19
C GLN A 62 27.64 -12.72 -16.15
N THR A 63 28.89 -12.41 -16.54
CA THR A 63 30.04 -12.40 -15.63
C THR A 63 29.89 -11.32 -14.56
N LEU A 64 29.44 -10.11 -14.92
CA LEU A 64 29.15 -9.05 -13.95
C LEU A 64 28.03 -9.44 -12.98
N SER A 65 26.98 -10.11 -13.47
CA SER A 65 25.90 -10.61 -12.64
C SER A 65 26.35 -11.73 -11.69
N GLY A 66 27.24 -12.62 -12.15
CA GLY A 66 27.85 -13.64 -11.30
C GLY A 66 28.64 -13.03 -10.14
N LEU A 67 29.46 -12.01 -10.43
CA LEU A 67 30.19 -11.26 -9.40
C LEU A 67 29.24 -10.56 -8.42
N LEU A 68 28.17 -9.94 -8.92
CA LEU A 68 27.15 -9.32 -8.08
C LEU A 68 26.44 -10.34 -7.18
N SER A 69 26.14 -11.54 -7.70
CA SER A 69 25.54 -12.65 -6.93
C SER A 69 26.44 -13.09 -5.77
N ILE A 70 27.75 -13.21 -6.00
CA ILE A 70 28.72 -13.55 -4.96
C ILE A 70 28.76 -12.46 -3.87
N LEU A 71 28.79 -11.18 -4.26
CA LEU A 71 28.75 -10.06 -3.32
C LEU A 71 27.49 -10.10 -2.46
N LEU A 72 26.33 -10.32 -3.08
CA LEU A 72 25.04 -10.42 -2.39
C LEU A 72 24.98 -11.65 -1.48
N LEU A 73 25.59 -12.77 -1.87
CA LEU A 73 25.69 -13.97 -1.03
C LEU A 73 26.53 -13.72 0.22
N VAL A 74 27.64 -12.99 0.10
CA VAL A 74 28.45 -12.59 1.26
C VAL A 74 27.62 -11.73 2.22
N ILE A 75 26.88 -10.74 1.70
CA ILE A 75 25.99 -9.90 2.51
C ILE A 75 24.92 -10.76 3.20
N PHE A 76 24.28 -11.67 2.46
CA PHE A 76 23.27 -12.59 2.97
C PHE A 76 23.82 -13.44 4.12
N LEU A 77 24.99 -14.06 3.96
CA LEU A 77 25.61 -14.90 4.99
C LEU A 77 26.00 -14.13 6.25
N LEU A 78 26.47 -12.88 6.09
CA LEU A 78 26.77 -11.99 7.23
C LEU A 78 25.50 -11.65 8.01
N GLU A 79 24.40 -11.34 7.32
CA GLU A 79 23.12 -11.04 7.94
C GLU A 79 22.46 -12.29 8.55
N LEU A 80 22.54 -13.44 7.88
CA LEU A 80 22.06 -14.72 8.39
C LEU A 80 22.79 -15.10 9.68
N ARG A 81 24.11 -14.90 9.76
CA ARG A 81 24.88 -15.13 10.99
C ARG A 81 24.37 -14.27 12.15
N LYS A 82 24.05 -12.99 11.89
CA LYS A 82 23.47 -12.09 12.90
C LYS A 82 22.08 -12.54 13.32
N TYR A 83 21.25 -12.92 12.36
CA TYR A 83 19.93 -13.48 12.64
C TYR A 83 20.02 -14.75 13.51
N LEU A 84 20.92 -15.67 13.19
CA LEU A 84 21.10 -16.90 13.99
C LEU A 84 21.64 -16.61 15.39
N LYS A 85 22.56 -15.64 15.54
CA LYS A 85 23.20 -15.32 16.81
C LYS A 85 22.32 -14.46 17.73
N TYR A 86 21.71 -13.40 17.19
CA TYR A 86 21.02 -12.37 17.97
C TYR A 86 19.50 -12.38 17.78
N ARG A 87 18.97 -13.21 16.86
CA ARG A 87 17.55 -13.26 16.48
C ARG A 87 16.99 -11.92 15.97
N SER A 88 17.84 -10.95 15.67
CA SER A 88 17.47 -9.73 14.97
C SER A 88 17.29 -10.02 13.49
N TYR A 89 16.13 -9.72 12.93
CA TYR A 89 15.87 -9.87 11.49
C TYR A 89 16.46 -8.67 10.74
N PRO A 90 17.44 -8.84 9.84
CA PRO A 90 18.06 -7.71 9.14
C PRO A 90 17.31 -7.38 7.84
N ASP A 91 17.01 -6.09 7.61
CA ASP A 91 16.21 -5.64 6.46
C ASP A 91 16.80 -6.04 5.09
N ILE A 92 18.13 -6.20 5.01
CA ILE A 92 18.82 -6.58 3.77
C ILE A 92 18.98 -8.10 3.62
N MET A 93 18.71 -8.90 4.66
CA MET A 93 18.86 -10.36 4.56
C MET A 93 17.96 -10.92 3.45
N GLU A 94 16.69 -10.53 3.42
CA GLU A 94 15.79 -10.97 2.35
C GLU A 94 16.25 -10.44 1.00
N LEU A 95 16.44 -9.13 0.87
CA LEU A 95 16.81 -8.47 -0.38
C LEU A 95 18.09 -9.06 -0.98
N SER A 96 19.08 -9.37 -0.15
CA SER A 96 20.32 -10.02 -0.58
C SER A 96 20.09 -11.48 -0.99
N GLY A 97 19.28 -12.26 -0.26
CA GLY A 97 18.92 -13.61 -0.66
C GLY A 97 18.16 -13.67 -1.99
N ILE A 98 17.22 -12.75 -2.20
CA ILE A 98 16.49 -12.59 -3.47
C ILE A 98 17.43 -12.16 -4.60
N GLY A 99 18.30 -11.21 -4.29
CA GLY A 99 19.33 -10.75 -5.22
C GLY A 99 20.21 -11.91 -5.68
N VAL A 100 20.67 -12.77 -4.77
CA VAL A 100 21.42 -14.00 -5.10
C VAL A 100 20.64 -14.89 -6.08
N LEU A 101 19.34 -15.14 -5.82
CA LEU A 101 18.51 -15.94 -6.72
C LEU A 101 18.39 -15.32 -8.11
N ALA A 102 18.08 -14.02 -8.20
CA ALA A 102 17.91 -13.33 -9.46
C ALA A 102 19.23 -13.22 -10.25
N THR A 103 20.29 -12.70 -9.61
CA THR A 103 21.59 -12.48 -10.29
C THR A 103 22.32 -13.79 -10.57
N GLY A 104 22.15 -14.79 -9.70
CA GLY A 104 22.67 -16.14 -9.91
C GLY A 104 21.98 -16.84 -11.07
N LEU A 105 20.64 -16.77 -11.15
CA LEU A 105 19.91 -17.35 -12.28
C LEU A 105 20.24 -16.62 -13.59
N PHE A 106 20.46 -15.30 -13.57
CA PHE A 106 20.87 -14.56 -14.77
C PHE A 106 22.27 -14.94 -15.23
N ALA A 107 23.22 -15.10 -14.29
CA ALA A 107 24.56 -15.56 -14.63
C ALA A 107 24.53 -16.94 -15.34
N LEU A 108 23.64 -17.85 -14.91
CA LEU A 108 23.49 -19.17 -15.50
C LEU A 108 22.71 -19.15 -16.83
N THR A 109 21.64 -18.36 -16.92
CA THR A 109 20.69 -18.47 -18.03
C THR A 109 20.88 -17.44 -19.13
N GLY A 110 21.41 -16.27 -18.79
CA GLY A 110 21.44 -15.08 -19.65
C GLY A 110 20.06 -14.48 -19.94
N ASP A 111 18.98 -15.01 -19.31
CA ASP A 111 17.61 -14.57 -19.56
C ASP A 111 17.14 -13.63 -18.44
N MET A 112 17.00 -12.35 -18.78
CA MET A 112 16.62 -11.30 -17.84
C MET A 112 15.20 -11.48 -17.30
N LEU A 113 14.26 -11.93 -18.15
CA LEU A 113 12.87 -12.11 -17.77
C LEU A 113 12.76 -13.26 -16.75
N LEU A 114 13.30 -14.44 -17.08
CA LEU A 114 13.27 -15.61 -16.20
C LEU A 114 13.91 -15.31 -14.83
N SER A 115 15.05 -14.62 -14.85
CA SER A 115 15.83 -14.30 -13.66
C SER A 115 15.15 -13.26 -12.77
N GLY A 116 14.61 -12.21 -13.37
CA GLY A 116 13.77 -11.23 -12.67
C GLY A 116 12.53 -11.88 -12.06
N LEU A 117 11.89 -12.79 -12.83
CA LEU A 117 10.72 -13.49 -12.34
C LEU A 117 11.03 -14.36 -11.12
N ALA A 118 12.15 -15.10 -11.14
CA ALA A 118 12.59 -15.94 -10.02
C ALA A 118 12.85 -15.14 -8.74
N GLY A 119 13.47 -13.97 -8.85
CA GLY A 119 13.72 -13.10 -7.69
C GLY A 119 12.41 -12.65 -7.01
N ILE A 120 11.47 -12.14 -7.79
CA ILE A 120 10.15 -11.72 -7.30
C ILE A 120 9.35 -12.93 -6.77
N MET A 121 9.51 -14.13 -7.36
CA MET A 121 8.89 -15.34 -6.81
C MET A 121 9.34 -15.59 -5.38
N GLY A 122 10.65 -15.49 -5.13
CA GLY A 122 11.22 -15.61 -3.79
C GLY A 122 10.58 -14.62 -2.81
N LEU A 123 10.44 -13.36 -3.22
CA LEU A 123 9.74 -12.32 -2.45
C LEU A 123 8.29 -12.71 -2.12
N MET A 124 7.53 -13.15 -3.12
CA MET A 124 6.12 -13.45 -2.95
C MET A 124 5.89 -14.67 -2.05
N VAL A 125 6.75 -15.70 -2.16
CA VAL A 125 6.70 -16.88 -1.29
C VAL A 125 7.02 -16.51 0.16
N ILE A 126 8.08 -15.73 0.39
CA ILE A 126 8.44 -15.25 1.72
C ILE A 126 7.30 -14.39 2.29
N GLY A 127 6.83 -13.38 1.53
CA GLY A 127 5.74 -12.52 1.96
C GLY A 127 4.44 -13.28 2.28
N THR A 128 4.09 -14.29 1.47
CA THR A 128 2.93 -15.18 1.77
C THR A 128 3.11 -15.92 3.09
N PHE A 129 4.33 -16.39 3.35
CA PHE A 129 4.65 -17.06 4.60
C PHE A 129 4.65 -16.12 5.80
N GLU A 130 5.10 -14.87 5.64
CA GLU A 130 5.06 -13.87 6.72
C GLU A 130 3.63 -13.56 7.15
N VAL A 131 2.72 -13.36 6.19
CA VAL A 131 1.31 -13.05 6.46
C VAL A 131 0.44 -14.29 6.74
N ARG A 132 1.05 -15.48 6.90
CA ARG A 132 0.33 -16.78 7.03
C ARG A 132 -0.68 -16.85 8.17
N GLU A 133 -0.45 -16.06 9.22
CA GLU A 133 -1.29 -16.05 10.42
C GLU A 133 -2.56 -15.22 10.20
N ASN A 134 -2.55 -14.33 9.21
CA ASN A 134 -3.72 -13.61 8.78
C ASN A 134 -4.53 -14.46 7.78
N PRO A 135 -5.77 -14.87 8.11
CA PRO A 135 -6.55 -15.77 7.27
C PRO A 135 -6.95 -15.16 5.91
N ILE A 136 -6.98 -13.82 5.80
CA ILE A 136 -7.30 -13.10 4.57
C ILE A 136 -6.04 -12.93 3.73
N TRP A 137 -5.01 -12.33 4.31
CA TRP A 137 -3.82 -11.94 3.57
C TRP A 137 -3.02 -13.14 3.10
N VAL A 138 -3.01 -14.26 3.85
CA VAL A 138 -2.41 -15.51 3.35
C VAL A 138 -3.10 -16.02 2.09
N ARG A 139 -4.43 -15.89 2.01
CA ARG A 139 -5.21 -16.32 0.84
C ARG A 139 -5.04 -15.34 -0.31
N MET A 140 -5.02 -14.04 -0.02
CA MET A 140 -4.84 -13.01 -1.03
C MET A 140 -3.42 -13.06 -1.61
N MET A 141 -2.39 -12.99 -0.76
CA MET A 141 -1.00 -13.14 -1.18
C MET A 141 -0.75 -14.52 -1.81
N GLY A 142 -1.31 -15.59 -1.25
CA GLY A 142 -1.24 -16.93 -1.83
C GLY A 142 -1.83 -17.00 -3.25
N THR A 143 -2.96 -16.32 -3.50
CA THR A 143 -3.53 -16.18 -4.85
C THR A 143 -2.54 -15.52 -5.81
N PHE A 144 -1.96 -14.38 -5.41
CA PHE A 144 -0.98 -13.68 -6.22
C PHE A 144 0.27 -14.54 -6.46
N THR A 145 0.78 -15.21 -5.43
CA THR A 145 1.95 -16.08 -5.48
C THR A 145 1.74 -17.29 -6.38
N ILE A 146 0.57 -17.93 -6.36
CA ILE A 146 0.25 -19.06 -7.25
C ILE A 146 0.14 -18.60 -8.70
N SER A 147 -0.49 -17.45 -8.94
CA SER A 147 -0.68 -16.90 -10.29
C SER A 147 0.64 -16.48 -10.91
N TYR A 148 1.45 -15.76 -10.13
CA TYR A 148 2.81 -15.43 -10.49
C TYR A 148 3.67 -16.69 -10.65
N GLY A 149 3.47 -17.68 -9.77
CA GLY A 149 3.91 -19.08 -9.82
C GLY A 149 3.82 -19.67 -11.21
N PHE A 150 2.59 -19.70 -11.68
CA PHE A 150 2.22 -20.18 -12.99
C PHE A 150 2.95 -19.42 -14.11
N PHE A 151 2.99 -18.09 -14.07
CA PHE A 151 3.67 -17.31 -15.11
C PHE A 151 5.18 -17.61 -15.15
N PHE A 152 5.84 -17.63 -13.99
CA PHE A 152 7.25 -18.00 -13.89
C PHE A 152 7.53 -19.41 -14.45
N ILE A 153 6.70 -20.40 -14.10
CA ILE A 153 6.83 -21.77 -14.61
C ILE A 153 6.68 -21.80 -16.13
N MET A 154 5.73 -21.05 -16.70
CA MET A 154 5.57 -20.98 -18.16
C MET A 154 6.80 -20.38 -18.84
N VAL A 155 7.35 -19.28 -18.30
CA VAL A 155 8.59 -18.70 -18.84
C VAL A 155 9.77 -19.69 -18.72
N ALA A 156 9.89 -20.39 -17.58
CA ALA A 156 10.93 -21.40 -17.38
C ALA A 156 10.81 -22.58 -18.36
N ILE A 157 9.59 -23.07 -18.61
CA ILE A 157 9.33 -24.12 -19.62
C ILE A 157 9.71 -23.61 -21.02
N GLY A 158 9.32 -22.39 -21.37
CA GLY A 158 9.69 -21.77 -22.65
C GLY A 158 11.20 -21.70 -22.85
N TYR A 159 11.93 -21.23 -21.84
CA TYR A 159 13.39 -21.14 -21.85
C TYR A 159 14.08 -22.51 -21.94
N LEU A 160 13.66 -23.48 -21.12
CA LEU A 160 14.25 -24.82 -21.14
C LEU A 160 14.00 -25.51 -22.48
N THR A 161 12.78 -25.40 -22.99
CA THR A 161 12.42 -25.98 -24.29
C THR A 161 13.23 -25.33 -25.41
N SER A 162 13.39 -24.00 -25.40
CA SER A 162 14.16 -23.26 -26.41
C SER A 162 15.63 -23.69 -26.46
N LYS A 163 16.24 -24.01 -25.31
CA LYS A 163 17.64 -24.49 -25.19
C LYS A 163 17.83 -25.95 -25.55
N VAL A 164 16.82 -26.79 -25.34
CA VAL A 164 16.91 -28.24 -25.60
C VAL A 164 16.71 -28.55 -27.09
N ILE A 165 15.93 -27.76 -27.84
CA ILE A 165 15.63 -27.99 -29.27
C ILE A 165 16.84 -28.27 -30.17
N PRO A 166 17.96 -27.53 -30.10
CA PRO A 166 19.13 -27.81 -30.93
C PRO A 166 19.72 -29.21 -30.69
N SER A 167 19.46 -29.80 -29.52
CA SER A 167 19.96 -31.12 -29.09
C SER A 167 18.94 -32.26 -29.24
N LEU A 168 17.72 -31.98 -29.73
CA LEU A 168 16.66 -32.98 -29.86
C LEU A 168 16.78 -33.82 -31.15
N GLY A 169 16.49 -35.11 -31.04
CA GLY A 169 16.38 -36.01 -32.20
C GLY A 169 15.26 -35.60 -33.17
N ALA A 170 15.41 -35.97 -34.45
CA ALA A 170 14.55 -35.53 -35.55
C ALA A 170 13.03 -35.73 -35.32
N SER A 171 12.64 -36.78 -34.58
CA SER A 171 11.23 -37.05 -34.27
C SER A 171 10.59 -36.00 -33.36
N LEU A 172 11.31 -35.52 -32.34
CA LEU A 172 10.76 -34.52 -31.41
C LEU A 172 10.83 -33.11 -32.02
N LYS A 173 11.84 -32.84 -32.86
CA LYS A 173 11.88 -31.62 -33.69
C LYS A 173 10.68 -31.57 -34.65
N ASN A 174 10.38 -32.67 -35.34
CA ASN A 174 9.20 -32.76 -36.22
C ASN A 174 7.88 -32.66 -35.45
N PHE A 175 7.82 -33.19 -34.22
CA PHE A 175 6.67 -33.01 -33.33
C PHE A 175 6.45 -31.53 -32.98
N LEU A 176 7.49 -30.80 -32.59
CA LEU A 176 7.37 -29.36 -32.29
C LEU A 176 7.00 -28.53 -33.52
N VAL A 177 7.55 -28.87 -34.69
CA VAL A 177 7.16 -28.28 -35.98
C VAL A 177 5.69 -28.58 -36.31
N SER A 178 5.16 -29.74 -35.92
CA SER A 178 3.73 -30.07 -36.10
C SER A 178 2.77 -29.22 -35.26
N PHE A 179 3.27 -28.56 -34.20
CA PHE A 179 2.54 -27.54 -33.44
C PHE A 179 2.75 -26.13 -34.01
N GLY A 180 3.41 -25.98 -35.16
CA GLY A 180 3.63 -24.69 -35.83
C GLY A 180 4.87 -23.92 -35.35
N PHE A 181 5.74 -24.52 -34.53
CA PHE A 181 6.95 -23.87 -34.06
C PHE A 181 8.13 -24.12 -35.00
N SER A 182 8.66 -23.06 -35.61
CA SER A 182 9.78 -23.10 -36.54
C SER A 182 11.13 -22.86 -35.87
N ASN A 183 11.15 -22.11 -34.76
CA ASN A 183 12.38 -21.72 -34.06
C ASN A 183 12.21 -21.62 -32.53
N ALA A 184 13.35 -21.51 -31.84
CA ALA A 184 13.43 -21.45 -30.38
C ALA A 184 12.77 -20.18 -29.79
N ILE A 185 12.73 -19.09 -30.56
CA ILE A 185 12.15 -17.80 -30.15
C ILE A 185 10.63 -17.88 -30.11
N GLU A 186 10.00 -18.48 -31.12
CA GLU A 186 8.55 -18.69 -31.19
C GLU A 186 8.03 -19.52 -30.02
N ILE A 187 8.76 -20.58 -29.63
CA ILE A 187 8.40 -21.40 -28.47
C ILE A 187 8.48 -20.58 -27.17
N GLN A 188 9.56 -19.82 -27.00
CA GLN A 188 9.70 -18.97 -25.83
C GLN A 188 8.59 -17.92 -25.77
N GLN A 189 8.30 -17.25 -26.89
CA GLN A 189 7.21 -16.27 -27.00
C GLN A 189 5.84 -16.87 -26.73
N PHE A 190 5.56 -18.07 -27.24
CA PHE A 190 4.32 -18.79 -27.00
C PHE A 190 4.10 -19.04 -25.51
N PHE A 191 5.07 -19.66 -24.82
CA PHE A 191 4.91 -19.94 -23.39
C PHE A 191 4.85 -18.68 -22.54
N VAL A 192 5.66 -17.66 -22.84
CA VAL A 192 5.60 -16.35 -22.16
C VAL A 192 4.21 -15.75 -22.35
N GLY A 193 3.70 -15.72 -23.57
CA GLY A 193 2.40 -15.12 -23.85
C GLY A 193 1.23 -15.93 -23.28
N VAL A 194 1.24 -17.27 -23.32
CA VAL A 194 0.24 -18.12 -22.64
C VAL A 194 0.25 -17.84 -21.14
N GLY A 195 1.44 -17.83 -20.54
CA GLY A 195 1.63 -17.53 -19.12
C GLY A 195 1.04 -16.17 -18.74
N TYR A 196 1.34 -15.14 -19.53
CA TYR A 196 0.85 -13.78 -19.30
C TYR A 196 -0.68 -13.66 -19.48
N ASN A 197 -1.25 -14.22 -20.56
CA ASN A 197 -2.68 -14.13 -20.83
C ASN A 197 -3.52 -14.87 -19.78
N LEU A 198 -3.02 -15.99 -19.26
CA LEU A 198 -3.73 -16.81 -18.27
C LEU A 198 -3.47 -16.37 -16.83
N ILE A 199 -2.50 -15.51 -16.54
CA ILE A 199 -2.15 -15.13 -15.15
C ILE A 199 -3.36 -14.60 -14.37
N ILE A 200 -4.17 -13.74 -14.99
CA ILE A 200 -5.36 -13.14 -14.36
C ILE A 200 -6.46 -14.19 -14.15
N TRP A 201 -6.56 -15.18 -15.04
CA TRP A 201 -7.53 -16.27 -14.92
C TRP A 201 -7.13 -17.26 -13.84
N VAL A 202 -5.84 -17.60 -13.75
CA VAL A 202 -5.28 -18.38 -12.64
C VAL A 202 -5.51 -17.65 -11.32
N MET A 203 -5.36 -16.33 -11.30
CA MET A 203 -5.64 -15.50 -10.12
C MET A 203 -7.11 -15.56 -9.73
N VAL A 204 -8.03 -15.30 -10.66
CA VAL A 204 -9.49 -15.36 -10.40
C VAL A 204 -9.90 -16.76 -9.92
N PHE A 205 -9.40 -17.82 -10.57
CA PHE A 205 -9.70 -19.20 -10.22
C PHE A 205 -9.15 -19.57 -8.84
N THR A 206 -7.89 -19.24 -8.57
CA THR A 206 -7.25 -19.52 -7.27
C THR A 206 -7.93 -18.74 -6.14
N ALA A 207 -8.28 -17.48 -6.39
CA ALA A 207 -9.01 -16.68 -5.41
C ALA A 207 -10.38 -17.30 -5.11
N PHE A 208 -11.09 -17.78 -6.14
CA PHE A 208 -12.33 -18.51 -5.94
C PHE A 208 -12.13 -19.80 -5.12
N LEU A 209 -11.07 -20.57 -5.36
CA LEU A 209 -10.76 -21.76 -4.57
C LEU A 209 -10.47 -21.42 -3.10
N LEU A 210 -9.76 -20.32 -2.83
CA LEU A 210 -9.34 -19.96 -1.46
C LEU A 210 -10.44 -19.23 -0.66
N PHE A 211 -11.28 -18.43 -1.30
CA PHE A 211 -12.30 -17.61 -0.64
C PHE A 211 -13.75 -18.10 -0.87
N GLY A 212 -13.95 -19.04 -1.79
CA GLY A 212 -15.25 -19.65 -2.09
C GLY A 212 -16.28 -18.67 -2.67
N ARG A 213 -17.57 -18.92 -2.38
CA ARG A 213 -18.69 -18.13 -2.91
C ARG A 213 -18.63 -16.64 -2.54
N LYS A 214 -18.03 -16.29 -1.38
CA LYS A 214 -17.88 -14.90 -0.94
C LYS A 214 -17.05 -14.08 -1.92
N PHE A 215 -16.02 -14.66 -2.52
CA PHE A 215 -15.20 -13.98 -3.53
C PHE A 215 -16.02 -13.57 -4.74
N ILE A 216 -16.86 -14.46 -5.28
CA ILE A 216 -17.72 -14.12 -6.43
C ILE A 216 -18.67 -12.99 -6.07
N VAL A 217 -19.28 -13.04 -4.88
CA VAL A 217 -20.24 -12.01 -4.44
C VAL A 217 -19.53 -10.66 -4.31
N VAL A 218 -18.37 -10.61 -3.68
CA VAL A 218 -17.63 -9.36 -3.48
C VAL A 218 -17.08 -8.86 -4.83
N THR A 219 -16.38 -9.69 -5.60
CA THR A 219 -15.73 -9.29 -6.87
C THR A 219 -16.68 -8.93 -7.98
N ARG A 220 -17.84 -9.60 -8.12
CA ARG A 220 -18.81 -9.22 -9.13
C ARG A 220 -19.26 -7.77 -8.91
N PHE A 221 -19.55 -7.39 -7.67
CA PHE A 221 -20.14 -6.10 -7.35
C PHE A 221 -19.13 -4.96 -7.15
N ILE A 222 -17.83 -5.27 -7.15
CA ILE A 222 -16.77 -4.26 -7.13
C ILE A 222 -16.69 -3.52 -8.46
N SER A 223 -16.80 -4.22 -9.59
CA SER A 223 -16.76 -3.56 -10.90
C SER A 223 -17.46 -4.37 -12.00
N PRO A 224 -18.39 -3.76 -12.77
CA PRO A 224 -18.90 -4.28 -14.05
C PRO A 224 -17.81 -4.69 -15.04
N GLN A 225 -16.61 -4.13 -14.95
CA GLN A 225 -15.51 -4.38 -15.86
C GLN A 225 -15.04 -5.85 -15.83
N MET A 226 -15.06 -6.52 -14.67
CA MET A 226 -14.67 -7.92 -14.56
C MET A 226 -15.62 -8.84 -15.34
N THR A 227 -16.91 -8.53 -15.31
CA THR A 227 -17.94 -9.23 -16.08
C THR A 227 -17.73 -9.02 -17.59
N TYR A 228 -17.44 -7.79 -18.01
CA TYR A 228 -17.11 -7.51 -19.41
C TYR A 228 -15.84 -8.20 -19.88
N LEU A 229 -14.81 -8.34 -19.03
CA LEU A 229 -13.57 -9.03 -19.38
C LEU A 229 -13.80 -10.51 -19.73
N ILE A 230 -14.68 -11.19 -18.98
CA ILE A 230 -15.06 -12.59 -19.26
C ILE A 230 -15.78 -12.69 -20.62
N LEU A 231 -16.75 -11.82 -20.86
CA LEU A 231 -17.51 -11.82 -22.11
C LEU A 231 -16.61 -11.50 -23.31
N TYR A 232 -15.69 -10.55 -23.14
CA TYR A 232 -14.72 -10.17 -24.15
C TYR A 232 -13.73 -11.30 -24.45
N LEU A 233 -13.24 -12.01 -23.42
CA LEU A 233 -12.41 -13.20 -23.61
C LEU A 233 -13.12 -14.24 -24.47
N VAL A 234 -14.35 -14.61 -24.10
CA VAL A 234 -15.13 -15.63 -24.83
C VAL A 234 -15.30 -15.23 -26.29
N ALA A 235 -15.63 -13.96 -26.54
CA ALA A 235 -15.85 -13.48 -27.88
C ALA A 235 -14.55 -13.42 -28.72
N ILE A 236 -13.42 -13.04 -28.12
CA ILE A 236 -12.10 -13.10 -28.79
C ILE A 236 -11.74 -14.54 -29.14
N LEU A 237 -11.90 -15.49 -28.21
CA LEU A 237 -11.57 -16.89 -28.47
C LEU A 237 -12.38 -17.47 -29.64
N VAL A 238 -13.64 -17.06 -29.79
CA VAL A 238 -14.47 -17.42 -30.94
C VAL A 238 -13.93 -16.79 -32.23
N ILE A 239 -13.62 -15.49 -32.22
CA ILE A 239 -13.07 -14.79 -33.41
C ILE A 239 -11.73 -15.39 -33.84
N LEU A 240 -10.86 -15.74 -32.89
CA LEU A 240 -9.55 -16.33 -33.18
C LEU A 240 -9.63 -17.74 -33.79
N GLN A 241 -10.74 -18.46 -33.61
CA GLN A 241 -10.99 -19.73 -34.29
C GLN A 241 -11.47 -19.56 -35.73
N LEU A 242 -11.83 -18.33 -36.13
CA LEU A 242 -12.26 -18.00 -37.49
C LEU A 242 -11.05 -17.49 -38.28
N ASP A 243 -10.79 -18.10 -39.44
CA ASP A 243 -9.67 -17.75 -40.31
C ASP A 243 -9.97 -16.48 -41.14
N PHE A 244 -10.08 -15.35 -40.44
CA PHE A 244 -10.28 -14.04 -41.07
C PHE A 244 -8.94 -13.34 -41.32
N PRO A 245 -8.78 -12.55 -42.39
CA PRO A 245 -7.67 -11.61 -42.53
C PRO A 245 -7.71 -10.51 -41.45
N ASP A 246 -6.57 -9.91 -41.09
CA ASP A 246 -6.50 -8.92 -40.00
C ASP A 246 -7.37 -7.67 -40.26
N ILE A 247 -7.47 -7.24 -41.52
CA ILE A 247 -8.38 -6.15 -41.93
C ILE A 247 -9.86 -6.45 -41.61
N VAL A 248 -10.22 -7.73 -41.43
CA VAL A 248 -11.55 -8.20 -41.02
C VAL A 248 -11.61 -8.48 -39.51
N LYS A 249 -10.53 -8.96 -38.89
CA LYS A 249 -10.47 -9.26 -37.44
C LYS A 249 -10.72 -8.03 -36.57
N TYR A 250 -10.05 -6.90 -36.85
CA TYR A 250 -10.21 -5.68 -36.05
C TYR A 250 -11.64 -5.13 -36.07
N PRO A 251 -12.30 -4.99 -37.24
CA PRO A 251 -13.72 -4.70 -37.31
C PRO A 251 -14.60 -5.74 -36.60
N ALA A 252 -14.29 -7.04 -36.69
CA ALA A 252 -15.07 -8.09 -36.03
C ALA A 252 -15.04 -7.96 -34.51
N ILE A 253 -13.87 -7.71 -33.91
CA ILE A 253 -13.70 -7.44 -32.47
C ILE A 253 -14.52 -6.20 -32.08
N PHE A 254 -14.49 -5.15 -32.90
CA PHE A 254 -15.27 -3.94 -32.64
C PHE A 254 -16.79 -4.18 -32.73
N VAL A 255 -17.25 -4.98 -33.69
CA VAL A 255 -18.67 -5.37 -33.83
C VAL A 255 -19.13 -6.17 -32.60
N VAL A 256 -18.30 -7.08 -32.08
CA VAL A 256 -18.57 -7.78 -30.83
C VAL A 256 -18.72 -6.80 -29.67
N ASN A 257 -17.84 -5.80 -29.55
CA ASN A 257 -17.94 -4.78 -28.50
C ASN A 257 -19.24 -3.98 -28.61
N ILE A 258 -19.68 -3.64 -29.83
CA ILE A 258 -20.99 -3.01 -30.06
C ILE A 258 -22.11 -3.95 -29.60
N PHE A 259 -22.07 -5.23 -29.98
CA PHE A 259 -23.11 -6.18 -29.60
C PHE A 259 -23.23 -6.32 -28.08
N ILE A 260 -22.11 -6.54 -27.38
CA ILE A 260 -22.05 -6.60 -25.91
C ILE A 260 -22.61 -5.32 -25.29
N TYR A 261 -22.24 -4.16 -25.84
CA TYR A 261 -22.74 -2.87 -25.39
C TYR A 261 -24.27 -2.73 -25.54
N LEU A 262 -24.84 -3.14 -26.67
CA LEU A 262 -26.28 -3.06 -26.93
C LEU A 262 -27.10 -3.95 -25.99
N ILE A 263 -26.59 -5.13 -25.64
CA ILE A 263 -27.29 -6.08 -24.73
C ILE A 263 -26.93 -5.87 -23.26
N SER A 264 -26.00 -4.96 -22.94
CA SER A 264 -25.41 -4.79 -21.61
C SER A 264 -26.46 -4.54 -20.50
N GLY A 265 -27.52 -3.78 -20.78
CA GLY A 265 -28.56 -3.46 -19.79
C GLY A 265 -29.26 -4.71 -19.24
N PRO A 266 -29.97 -5.50 -20.08
CA PRO A 266 -30.55 -6.77 -19.67
C PRO A 266 -29.52 -7.77 -19.13
N LEU A 267 -28.36 -7.88 -19.79
CA LEU A 267 -27.32 -8.83 -19.43
C LEU A 267 -26.80 -8.61 -18.01
N LEU A 268 -26.42 -7.38 -17.67
CA LEU A 268 -25.95 -7.04 -16.33
C LEU A 268 -27.05 -7.16 -15.27
N THR A 269 -28.31 -6.88 -15.62
CA THR A 269 -29.45 -7.11 -14.71
C THR A 269 -29.52 -8.56 -14.25
N ILE A 270 -29.34 -9.51 -15.17
CA ILE A 270 -29.35 -10.95 -14.89
C ILE A 270 -28.09 -11.35 -14.13
N LEU A 271 -26.91 -10.95 -14.60
CA LEU A 271 -25.62 -11.34 -14.01
C LEU A 271 -25.46 -10.84 -12.57
N TYR A 272 -25.99 -9.65 -12.28
CA TYR A 272 -25.97 -9.09 -10.93
C TYR A 272 -27.16 -9.48 -10.06
N GLY A 273 -28.19 -10.12 -10.62
CA GLY A 273 -29.42 -10.43 -9.90
C GLY A 273 -30.13 -9.16 -9.40
N ILE A 274 -30.12 -8.11 -10.21
CA ILE A 274 -30.71 -6.82 -9.86
C ILE A 274 -32.24 -6.98 -9.82
N LYS A 275 -32.82 -6.74 -8.65
CA LYS A 275 -34.27 -6.72 -8.46
C LYS A 275 -34.82 -5.31 -8.67
N PRO A 276 -36.05 -5.14 -9.18
CA PRO A 276 -36.72 -3.83 -9.17
C PRO A 276 -36.74 -3.27 -7.75
N LEU A 277 -36.50 -1.97 -7.63
CA LEU A 277 -36.62 -1.27 -6.37
C LEU A 277 -38.02 -0.66 -6.25
N ASP A 278 -38.78 -1.05 -5.23
CA ASP A 278 -40.13 -0.54 -4.95
C ASP A 278 -40.12 0.30 -3.66
N ASP A 279 -39.41 1.44 -3.70
CA ASP A 279 -39.31 2.39 -2.58
C ASP A 279 -39.73 3.79 -3.06
N GLU A 280 -40.85 4.31 -2.54
CA GLU A 280 -41.39 5.61 -2.91
C GLU A 280 -40.46 6.78 -2.55
N ARG A 281 -39.73 6.69 -1.43
CA ARG A 281 -38.74 7.71 -1.00
C ARG A 281 -37.66 7.82 -2.08
N VAL A 282 -37.07 6.69 -2.47
CA VAL A 282 -35.98 6.68 -3.45
C VAL A 282 -36.47 7.07 -4.84
N HIS A 283 -37.64 6.59 -5.26
CA HIS A 283 -38.25 7.01 -6.54
C HIS A 283 -38.53 8.51 -6.60
N SER A 284 -39.02 9.11 -5.49
CA SER A 284 -39.29 10.54 -5.43
C SER A 284 -37.99 11.37 -5.55
N ILE A 285 -36.93 10.96 -4.85
CA ILE A 285 -35.60 11.60 -4.92
C ILE A 285 -35.04 11.49 -6.34
N ILE A 286 -35.06 10.30 -6.93
CA ILE A 286 -34.56 10.11 -8.30
C ILE A 286 -35.36 10.96 -9.29
N SER A 287 -36.68 11.03 -9.15
CA SER A 287 -37.55 11.87 -9.99
C SER A 287 -37.18 13.36 -9.88
N GLU A 288 -36.92 13.85 -8.66
CA GLU A 288 -36.42 15.22 -8.42
C GLU A 288 -35.12 15.48 -9.20
N VAL A 289 -34.15 14.56 -9.09
CA VAL A 289 -32.85 14.69 -9.76
C VAL A 289 -33.00 14.59 -11.28
N GLN A 290 -33.83 13.67 -11.78
CA GLN A 290 -34.13 13.52 -13.22
C GLN A 290 -34.71 14.81 -13.81
N MET A 291 -35.63 15.49 -13.10
CA MET A 291 -36.18 16.77 -13.54
C MET A 291 -35.11 17.86 -13.65
N LYS A 292 -34.20 17.98 -12.66
CA LYS A 292 -33.14 18.99 -12.68
C LYS A 292 -32.06 18.71 -13.74
N ILE A 293 -31.68 17.45 -13.92
CA ILE A 293 -30.66 17.04 -14.89
C ILE A 293 -31.24 16.98 -16.31
N LYS A 294 -32.56 16.76 -16.44
CA LYS A 294 -33.31 16.56 -17.68
C LYS A 294 -32.89 15.31 -18.44
N THR A 295 -32.80 14.20 -17.71
CA THR A 295 -32.37 12.90 -18.24
C THR A 295 -33.19 11.79 -17.59
N PRO A 296 -33.89 10.94 -18.36
CA PRO A 296 -34.65 9.82 -17.79
C PRO A 296 -33.75 8.61 -17.50
N ILE A 297 -34.00 7.92 -16.37
CA ILE A 297 -33.57 6.53 -16.12
C ILE A 297 -34.80 5.64 -16.34
N ARG A 298 -34.60 4.51 -17.03
CA ARG A 298 -35.72 3.60 -17.34
C ARG A 298 -36.03 2.62 -16.22
N LYS A 299 -35.01 2.11 -15.54
CA LYS A 299 -35.15 1.08 -14.52
C LYS A 299 -34.22 1.35 -13.35
N ILE A 300 -34.79 1.25 -12.15
CA ILE A 300 -34.10 1.43 -10.88
C ILE A 300 -34.18 0.09 -10.17
N GLY A 301 -33.04 -0.38 -9.68
CA GLY A 301 -32.97 -1.66 -8.99
C GLY A 301 -32.07 -1.64 -7.77
N ILE A 302 -32.18 -2.71 -7.01
CA ILE A 302 -31.41 -2.96 -5.81
C ILE A 302 -30.79 -4.35 -5.84
N VAL A 303 -29.61 -4.45 -5.25
CA VAL A 303 -28.89 -5.68 -4.97
C VAL A 303 -28.57 -5.73 -3.48
N GLU A 304 -29.08 -6.75 -2.81
CA GLU A 304 -28.75 -7.04 -1.42
C GLU A 304 -27.34 -7.64 -1.33
N ALA A 305 -26.37 -6.87 -0.84
CA ALA A 305 -24.98 -7.31 -0.67
C ALA A 305 -24.28 -6.59 0.51
N PRO A 306 -23.24 -7.18 1.13
CA PRO A 306 -22.53 -6.59 2.27
C PRO A 306 -21.63 -5.39 1.90
N ILE A 307 -21.87 -4.72 0.77
CA ILE A 307 -21.06 -3.61 0.28
C ILE A 307 -21.92 -2.38 0.08
N LEU A 308 -21.32 -1.19 0.16
CA LEU A 308 -21.99 0.06 -0.20
C LEU A 308 -21.47 0.52 -1.56
N ASN A 309 -22.32 0.43 -2.59
CA ASN A 309 -21.98 0.85 -3.94
C ASN A 309 -23.23 1.22 -4.75
N ALA A 310 -23.07 2.00 -5.81
CA ALA A 310 -24.13 2.25 -6.78
C ALA A 310 -23.51 2.59 -8.13
N PHE A 311 -24.15 2.18 -9.22
CA PHE A 311 -23.66 2.47 -10.56
C PHE A 311 -24.80 2.53 -11.58
N ALA A 312 -24.65 3.38 -12.60
CA ALA A 312 -25.46 3.31 -13.80
C ALA A 312 -24.82 2.41 -14.87
N PHE A 313 -25.66 1.72 -15.62
CA PHE A 313 -25.24 0.78 -16.66
C PHE A 313 -26.27 0.66 -17.78
N GLY A 314 -25.84 0.03 -18.87
CA GLY A 314 -26.64 -0.17 -20.07
C GLY A 314 -26.28 0.78 -21.21
N PRO A 315 -26.84 0.55 -22.40
CA PRO A 315 -26.62 1.40 -23.56
C PRO A 315 -27.38 2.72 -23.45
N TRP A 316 -27.02 3.73 -24.23
CA TRP A 316 -27.56 5.10 -24.17
C TRP A 316 -29.11 5.17 -24.22
N PHE A 317 -29.77 4.14 -24.77
CA PHE A 317 -31.23 4.06 -24.87
C PHE A 317 -31.89 3.17 -23.80
N ASP A 318 -31.15 2.34 -23.04
CA ASP A 318 -31.68 1.48 -21.97
C ASP A 318 -30.85 1.66 -20.69
N GLN A 319 -30.81 2.90 -20.21
CA GLN A 319 -30.06 3.27 -19.01
C GLN A 319 -30.77 2.82 -17.74
N ARG A 320 -30.01 2.18 -16.87
CA ARG A 320 -30.45 1.59 -15.61
C ARG A 320 -29.53 2.04 -14.48
N ILE A 321 -30.03 2.08 -13.25
CA ILE A 321 -29.23 2.33 -12.05
C ILE A 321 -29.48 1.20 -11.06
N ALA A 322 -28.41 0.74 -10.41
CA ALA A 322 -28.50 -0.24 -9.32
C ALA A 322 -27.84 0.31 -8.06
N TYR A 323 -28.56 0.20 -6.94
CA TYR A 323 -28.03 0.40 -5.60
C TYR A 323 -27.63 -0.95 -5.02
N ILE A 324 -26.44 -0.99 -4.41
CA ILE A 324 -25.90 -2.18 -3.78
C ILE A 324 -25.66 -1.83 -2.32
N ALA A 325 -26.43 -2.49 -1.44
CA ALA A 325 -26.36 -2.31 0.00
C ALA A 325 -26.92 -3.55 0.71
N SER A 326 -26.62 -3.72 1.99
CA SER A 326 -27.30 -4.76 2.79
C SER A 326 -28.72 -4.33 3.11
N ASP A 327 -28.90 -3.01 3.24
CA ASP A 327 -30.16 -2.34 3.50
C ASP A 327 -30.10 -0.99 2.78
N LEU A 328 -31.17 -0.61 2.08
CA LEU A 328 -31.24 0.65 1.36
C LEU A 328 -31.15 1.87 2.29
N ASP A 329 -31.54 1.71 3.56
CA ASP A 329 -31.43 2.76 4.58
C ASP A 329 -29.97 3.03 4.99
N GLN A 330 -29.01 2.23 4.52
CA GLN A 330 -27.58 2.57 4.60
C GLN A 330 -27.22 3.79 3.76
N PHE A 331 -28.02 4.11 2.73
CA PHE A 331 -27.90 5.35 1.96
C PHE A 331 -28.81 6.43 2.53
N THR A 332 -28.22 7.57 2.89
CA THR A 332 -29.00 8.77 3.23
C THR A 332 -29.60 9.40 1.97
N ASP A 333 -30.70 10.15 2.10
CA ASP A 333 -31.30 10.87 0.97
C ASP A 333 -30.30 11.77 0.25
N THR A 334 -29.38 12.39 0.99
CA THR A 334 -28.31 13.20 0.45
C THR A 334 -27.37 12.38 -0.43
N GLU A 335 -26.96 11.20 0.03
CA GLU A 335 -26.10 10.31 -0.75
C GLU A 335 -26.79 9.82 -2.02
N ILE A 336 -28.09 9.46 -1.93
CA ILE A 336 -28.89 9.07 -3.09
C ILE A 336 -28.97 10.22 -4.11
N ARG A 337 -29.20 11.46 -3.68
CA ARG A 337 -29.20 12.64 -4.56
C ARG A 337 -27.87 12.83 -5.27
N GLY A 338 -26.77 12.82 -4.52
CA GLY A 338 -25.41 13.04 -5.03
C GLY A 338 -25.00 11.98 -6.06
N ILE A 339 -25.18 10.70 -5.71
CA ILE A 339 -24.85 9.56 -6.59
C ILE A 339 -25.75 9.58 -7.82
N THR A 340 -27.08 9.67 -7.65
CA THR A 340 -28.02 9.71 -8.79
C THR A 340 -27.67 10.84 -9.74
N ALA A 341 -27.32 12.01 -9.20
CA ALA A 341 -26.98 13.16 -10.01
C ALA A 341 -25.71 12.95 -10.85
N HIS A 342 -24.70 12.32 -10.25
CA HIS A 342 -23.46 11.94 -10.92
C HIS A 342 -23.70 10.93 -12.04
N GLU A 343 -24.41 9.84 -11.74
CA GLU A 343 -24.72 8.81 -12.72
C GLU A 343 -25.58 9.36 -13.88
N LEU A 344 -26.58 10.18 -13.59
CA LEU A 344 -27.38 10.86 -14.63
C LEU A 344 -26.57 11.84 -15.48
N ALA A 345 -25.51 12.44 -14.93
CA ALA A 345 -24.61 13.27 -15.70
C ALA A 345 -23.81 12.46 -16.74
N HIS A 346 -23.39 11.23 -16.40
CA HIS A 346 -22.80 10.30 -17.37
C HIS A 346 -23.78 9.99 -18.51
N VAL A 347 -25.04 9.69 -18.18
CA VAL A 347 -26.08 9.41 -19.17
C VAL A 347 -26.29 10.61 -20.09
N LYS A 348 -26.45 11.80 -19.51
CA LYS A 348 -26.68 13.04 -20.26
C LYS A 348 -25.61 13.32 -21.31
N LYS A 349 -24.36 12.98 -20.99
CA LYS A 349 -23.21 13.18 -21.86
C LYS A 349 -22.83 11.95 -22.68
N LYS A 350 -23.59 10.86 -22.57
CA LYS A 350 -23.38 9.61 -23.31
C LYS A 350 -21.96 9.08 -23.14
N HIS A 351 -21.41 9.14 -21.93
CA HIS A 351 -20.02 8.74 -21.68
C HIS A 351 -19.73 7.28 -22.08
N THR A 352 -20.70 6.37 -21.91
CA THR A 352 -20.58 4.98 -22.35
C THR A 352 -20.40 4.84 -23.86
N LEU A 353 -21.07 5.68 -24.66
CA LEU A 353 -20.89 5.74 -26.11
C LEU A 353 -19.53 6.37 -26.49
N ILE A 354 -19.09 7.37 -25.75
CA ILE A 354 -17.75 7.97 -25.95
C ILE A 354 -16.66 6.92 -25.67
N LEU A 355 -16.83 6.12 -24.61
CA LEU A 355 -15.89 5.06 -24.26
C LEU A 355 -15.79 4.00 -25.37
N LEU A 356 -16.92 3.61 -25.96
CA LEU A 356 -16.95 2.72 -27.13
C LEU A 356 -16.14 3.32 -28.31
N GLY A 357 -16.27 4.62 -28.55
CA GLY A 357 -15.47 5.32 -29.56
C GLY A 357 -13.97 5.37 -29.24
N ILE A 358 -13.60 5.52 -27.96
CA ILE A 358 -12.21 5.46 -27.51
C ILE A 358 -11.62 4.05 -27.75
N THR A 359 -12.38 2.99 -27.45
CA THR A 359 -11.96 1.61 -27.77
C THR A 359 -11.81 1.38 -29.27
N ALA A 360 -12.68 1.97 -30.10
CA ALA A 360 -12.52 1.92 -31.55
C ALA A 360 -11.21 2.59 -32.00
N LEU A 361 -10.91 3.77 -31.45
CA LEU A 361 -9.68 4.51 -31.75
C LEU A 361 -8.44 3.73 -31.32
N GLU A 362 -8.46 3.06 -30.16
CA GLU A 362 -7.38 2.18 -29.71
C GLU A 362 -7.08 1.09 -30.74
N LEU A 363 -8.11 0.39 -31.22
CA LEU A 363 -7.98 -0.67 -32.22
C LEU A 363 -7.42 -0.13 -33.55
N ILE A 364 -7.87 1.06 -33.98
CA ILE A 364 -7.36 1.71 -35.19
C ILE A 364 -5.86 2.08 -35.04
N VAL A 365 -5.46 2.61 -33.88
CA VAL A 365 -4.05 2.93 -33.63
C VAL A 365 -3.19 1.68 -33.70
N LYS A 366 -3.62 0.58 -33.06
CA LYS A 366 -2.94 -0.72 -33.11
C LYS A 366 -2.82 -1.25 -34.54
N LEU A 367 -3.88 -1.16 -35.33
CA LEU A 367 -3.88 -1.52 -36.75
C LEU A 367 -2.87 -0.70 -37.57
N ILE A 368 -2.77 0.62 -37.34
CA ILE A 368 -1.86 1.51 -38.09
C ILE A 368 -0.39 1.20 -37.81
N ILE A 369 -0.05 0.86 -36.57
CA ILE A 369 1.32 0.55 -36.16
C ILE A 369 1.64 -0.95 -36.24
N ASP A 370 0.73 -1.74 -36.82
CA ASP A 370 0.85 -3.19 -36.97
C ASP A 370 1.14 -3.90 -35.64
N ALA A 371 0.54 -3.42 -34.54
CA ALA A 371 0.62 -4.04 -33.22
C ALA A 371 -0.59 -4.94 -32.99
N PRO A 372 -0.44 -6.13 -32.39
CA PRO A 372 -1.57 -7.03 -32.13
C PRO A 372 -2.72 -6.35 -31.38
N ALA A 373 -3.96 -6.63 -31.79
CA ALA A 373 -5.17 -6.06 -31.18
C ALA A 373 -5.27 -6.47 -29.71
N THR A 374 -4.92 -7.73 -29.43
CA THR A 374 -5.03 -8.35 -28.12
C THR A 374 -3.78 -9.16 -27.77
N TYR A 375 -3.56 -9.38 -26.48
CA TYR A 375 -2.51 -10.30 -26.02
C TYR A 375 -2.74 -11.75 -26.46
N TRP A 376 -3.97 -12.13 -26.81
CA TRP A 376 -4.28 -13.47 -27.34
C TRP A 376 -3.87 -13.65 -28.79
N GLU A 377 -4.08 -12.62 -29.61
CA GLU A 377 -3.56 -12.57 -30.98
C GLU A 377 -2.03 -12.63 -31.00
N TYR A 378 -1.37 -11.96 -30.03
CA TYR A 378 0.09 -12.08 -29.84
C TYR A 378 0.55 -13.54 -29.62
N VAL A 379 -0.28 -14.39 -29.02
CA VAL A 379 0.10 -15.78 -28.72
C VAL A 379 -0.21 -16.74 -29.86
N PHE A 380 -1.38 -16.60 -30.49
CA PHE A 380 -1.94 -17.66 -31.32
C PHE A 380 -1.78 -17.45 -32.83
N LEU A 381 -1.44 -16.25 -33.29
CA LEU A 381 -1.47 -15.92 -34.73
C LEU A 381 -0.09 -15.76 -35.39
N GLY A 382 0.98 -16.22 -34.73
CA GLY A 382 2.20 -16.73 -35.38
C GLY A 382 3.18 -15.73 -36.02
N GLU A 383 2.74 -14.56 -36.49
CA GLU A 383 3.63 -13.55 -37.09
C GLU A 383 3.74 -12.32 -36.17
N GLN A 384 4.69 -12.36 -35.24
CA GLN A 384 4.90 -11.24 -34.30
C GLN A 384 5.88 -10.22 -34.88
N THR A 385 5.38 -9.04 -35.21
CA THR A 385 6.19 -7.88 -35.60
C THR A 385 6.77 -7.14 -34.39
N TRP A 386 6.19 -7.34 -33.21
CA TRP A 386 6.63 -6.75 -31.94
C TRP A 386 7.23 -7.80 -31.01
N ASP A 387 8.35 -7.48 -30.36
CA ASP A 387 8.80 -8.27 -29.22
C ASP A 387 7.83 -8.10 -28.03
N PHE A 388 7.75 -9.13 -27.19
CA PHE A 388 6.76 -9.19 -26.11
C PHE A 388 6.93 -8.03 -25.12
N LEU A 389 8.17 -7.65 -24.80
CA LEU A 389 8.44 -6.60 -23.83
C LEU A 389 7.99 -5.23 -24.36
N SER A 390 8.32 -4.91 -25.61
CA SER A 390 7.87 -3.66 -26.26
C SER A 390 6.36 -3.62 -26.40
N PHE A 391 5.72 -4.72 -26.82
CA PHE A 391 4.27 -4.82 -26.90
C PHE A 391 3.61 -4.62 -25.52
N TRP A 392 4.17 -5.23 -24.48
CA TRP A 392 3.68 -5.12 -23.11
C TRP A 392 3.81 -3.69 -22.57
N LEU A 393 4.99 -3.07 -22.71
CA LEU A 393 5.23 -1.69 -22.30
C LEU A 393 4.34 -0.70 -23.05
N PHE A 394 4.16 -0.91 -24.37
CA PHE A 394 3.26 -0.10 -25.18
C PHE A 394 1.82 -0.19 -24.68
N ASN A 395 1.29 -1.38 -24.41
CA ASN A 395 -0.08 -1.54 -23.92
C ASN A 395 -0.28 -0.94 -22.52
N ILE A 396 0.70 -1.02 -21.62
CA ILE A 396 0.63 -0.35 -20.32
C ILE A 396 0.59 1.17 -20.48
N ALA A 397 1.46 1.73 -21.32
CA ALA A 397 1.50 3.16 -21.59
C ALA A 397 0.19 3.63 -22.23
N LEU A 398 -0.30 2.89 -23.23
CA LEU A 398 -1.58 3.14 -23.90
C LEU A 398 -2.73 3.08 -22.91
N PHE A 399 -2.79 2.06 -22.05
CA PHE A 399 -3.81 1.92 -21.01
C PHE A 399 -3.83 3.12 -20.04
N ALA A 400 -2.66 3.57 -19.57
CA ALA A 400 -2.56 4.76 -18.72
C ALA A 400 -3.06 6.03 -19.43
N ILE A 401 -2.82 6.16 -20.74
CA ILE A 401 -3.35 7.25 -21.56
C ILE A 401 -4.87 7.14 -21.71
N LEU A 402 -5.41 5.96 -22.01
CA LEU A 402 -6.86 5.72 -22.15
C LEU A 402 -7.61 6.04 -20.84
N LEU A 403 -7.06 5.61 -19.70
CA LEU A 403 -7.63 5.94 -18.39
C LEU A 403 -7.60 7.43 -18.07
N THR A 404 -6.70 8.21 -18.70
CA THR A 404 -6.73 9.67 -18.57
C THR A 404 -8.01 10.24 -19.20
N PHE A 405 -8.47 9.70 -20.33
CA PHE A 405 -9.75 10.10 -20.92
C PHE A 405 -10.93 9.67 -20.05
N VAL A 406 -10.90 8.47 -19.46
CA VAL A 406 -11.93 8.02 -18.50
C VAL A 406 -12.03 9.00 -17.33
N LYS A 407 -10.90 9.37 -16.72
CA LYS A 407 -10.85 10.37 -15.64
C LYS A 407 -11.35 11.77 -16.07
N MET A 408 -11.20 12.14 -17.34
CA MET A 408 -11.76 13.39 -17.86
C MET A 408 -13.29 13.33 -17.98
N LEU A 409 -13.85 12.16 -18.34
CA LEU A 409 -15.29 11.92 -18.34
C LEU A 409 -15.85 11.96 -16.91
N GLU A 410 -15.15 11.37 -15.94
CA GLU A 410 -15.47 11.49 -14.51
C GLU A 410 -15.54 12.95 -14.07
N GLY A 411 -14.49 13.73 -14.35
CA GLY A 411 -14.46 15.16 -14.02
C GLY A 411 -15.57 15.97 -14.72
N GLN A 412 -16.05 15.52 -15.89
CA GLN A 412 -17.18 16.15 -16.58
C GLN A 412 -18.51 15.85 -15.87
N ALA A 413 -18.72 14.62 -15.41
CA ALA A 413 -19.90 14.25 -14.64
C ALA A 413 -19.95 14.97 -13.29
N ASP A 414 -18.83 15.01 -12.58
CA ASP A 414 -18.66 15.77 -11.32
C ASP A 414 -19.01 17.26 -11.51
N LYS A 415 -18.54 17.88 -12.60
CA LYS A 415 -18.85 19.28 -12.92
C LYS A 415 -20.34 19.50 -13.19
N ILE A 416 -20.99 18.61 -13.93
CA ILE A 416 -22.42 18.74 -14.25
C ILE A 416 -23.27 18.60 -12.99
N THR A 417 -22.93 17.61 -12.15
CA THR A 417 -23.57 17.38 -10.85
C THR A 417 -23.54 18.63 -9.99
N ARG A 418 -22.34 19.24 -9.87
CA ARG A 418 -22.16 20.54 -9.20
C ARG A 418 -23.02 21.64 -9.80
N GLN A 419 -22.98 21.82 -11.12
CA GLN A 419 -23.74 22.85 -11.82
C GLN A 419 -25.25 22.70 -11.68
N LYS A 420 -25.72 21.51 -11.29
CA LYS A 420 -27.12 21.21 -11.02
C LYS A 420 -27.51 21.32 -9.55
N GLY A 421 -26.59 21.78 -8.70
CA GLY A 421 -26.83 22.04 -7.29
C GLY A 421 -26.60 20.84 -6.38
N TYR A 422 -26.07 19.72 -6.89
CA TYR A 422 -25.85 18.48 -6.13
C TYR A 422 -24.38 18.23 -5.78
N GLY A 423 -23.54 19.26 -5.80
CA GLY A 423 -22.09 19.13 -5.61
C GLY A 423 -21.70 18.76 -4.17
N ILE A 424 -22.40 19.34 -3.19
CA ILE A 424 -22.17 19.05 -1.76
C ILE A 424 -22.59 17.62 -1.47
N GLU A 425 -23.77 17.22 -1.94
CA GLU A 425 -24.33 15.88 -1.81
C GLU A 425 -23.41 14.82 -2.42
N LEU A 426 -22.82 15.10 -3.58
CA LEU A 426 -21.80 14.24 -4.18
C LEU A 426 -20.55 14.16 -3.31
N ALA A 427 -20.02 15.29 -2.81
CA ALA A 427 -18.85 15.28 -1.93
C ALA A 427 -19.08 14.47 -0.65
N GLU A 428 -20.25 14.62 -0.03
CA GLU A 428 -20.65 13.84 1.15
C GLU A 428 -20.75 12.34 0.84
N SER A 429 -21.30 11.97 -0.33
CA SER A 429 -21.35 10.56 -0.75
C SER A 429 -19.97 9.96 -1.00
N LEU A 430 -19.06 10.72 -1.63
CA LEU A 430 -17.69 10.28 -1.90
C LEU A 430 -16.92 10.06 -0.60
N TYR A 431 -17.07 10.98 0.36
CA TYR A 431 -16.47 10.83 1.69
C TYR A 431 -16.97 9.56 2.40
N ARG A 432 -18.28 9.30 2.39
CA ARG A 432 -18.83 8.10 3.04
C ARG A 432 -18.42 6.81 2.35
N LEU A 433 -18.36 6.78 1.02
CA LEU A 433 -17.90 5.61 0.26
C LEU A 433 -16.44 5.29 0.58
N GLU A 434 -15.55 6.29 0.54
CA GLU A 434 -14.14 6.10 0.93
C GLU A 434 -14.02 5.65 2.39
N GLY A 435 -14.79 6.24 3.31
CA GLY A 435 -14.89 5.80 4.70
C GLY A 435 -15.35 4.36 4.87
N PHE A 436 -16.28 3.89 4.04
CA PHE A 436 -16.73 2.50 4.03
C PHE A 436 -15.63 1.55 3.54
N TYR A 437 -14.83 1.95 2.55
CA TYR A 437 -13.72 1.12 2.05
C TYR A 437 -12.43 1.28 2.84
N TYR A 438 -12.33 2.27 3.73
CA TYR A 438 -11.13 2.49 4.54
C TYR A 438 -10.76 1.30 5.41
N GLY A 439 -9.47 1.06 5.57
CA GLY A 439 -8.97 -0.11 6.26
C GLY A 439 -8.41 -1.11 5.26
N ILE A 440 -8.61 -2.40 5.52
CA ILE A 440 -7.75 -3.40 4.90
C ILE A 440 -7.88 -3.42 3.38
N ALA A 441 -6.80 -3.06 2.68
CA ALA A 441 -6.72 -2.87 1.23
C ALA A 441 -7.69 -1.80 0.62
N GLY A 442 -8.14 -0.83 1.42
CA GLY A 442 -9.03 0.24 0.97
C GLY A 442 -8.51 1.06 -0.21
N GLU A 443 -7.19 1.23 -0.34
CA GLU A 443 -6.56 1.99 -1.44
C GLU A 443 -6.78 1.39 -2.84
N ILE A 444 -7.09 0.09 -2.93
CA ILE A 444 -7.45 -0.58 -4.18
C ILE A 444 -8.98 -0.71 -4.37
N GLY A 445 -9.78 0.01 -3.55
CA GLY A 445 -11.24 -0.06 -3.57
C GLY A 445 -11.79 -1.39 -3.04
N PHE A 446 -10.99 -2.11 -2.24
CA PHE A 446 -11.31 -3.44 -1.77
C PHE A 446 -11.21 -3.52 -0.25
N ASN A 447 -12.34 -3.54 0.45
CA ASN A 447 -12.32 -3.79 1.89
C ASN A 447 -12.27 -5.31 2.12
N THR A 448 -11.10 -5.83 2.53
CA THR A 448 -10.96 -7.28 2.72
C THR A 448 -11.79 -7.84 3.89
N GLN A 449 -12.22 -6.98 4.83
CA GLN A 449 -13.11 -7.39 5.94
C GLN A 449 -14.46 -7.91 5.41
N LEU A 450 -14.87 -7.49 4.21
CA LEU A 450 -16.03 -8.03 3.51
C LEU A 450 -15.90 -9.53 3.22
N MET A 451 -14.67 -10.05 3.10
CA MET A 451 -14.42 -11.47 2.89
C MET A 451 -14.48 -12.28 4.18
N THR A 452 -14.18 -11.68 5.34
CA THR A 452 -14.27 -12.35 6.64
C THR A 452 -15.67 -12.28 7.24
N GLY A 453 -16.45 -11.25 6.90
CA GLY A 453 -17.73 -10.97 7.52
C GLY A 453 -17.59 -10.25 8.86
N LYS A 454 -16.38 -9.75 9.20
CA LYS A 454 -16.19 -8.86 10.36
C LYS A 454 -17.01 -7.59 10.12
N LYS A 455 -17.94 -7.30 11.03
CA LYS A 455 -18.65 -6.02 11.06
C LYS A 455 -17.86 -5.05 11.91
N ARG A 456 -17.76 -3.80 11.46
CA ARG A 456 -17.12 -2.74 12.23
C ARG A 456 -17.90 -2.43 13.50
N THR A 457 -17.19 -2.19 14.59
CA THR A 457 -17.77 -1.65 15.82
C THR A 457 -18.17 -0.18 15.63
N LYS A 458 -18.94 0.36 16.57
CA LYS A 458 -19.32 1.79 16.54
C LYS A 458 -18.08 2.69 16.63
N ASP A 459 -17.15 2.35 17.51
CA ASP A 459 -15.91 3.12 17.74
C ASP A 459 -14.98 3.04 16.51
N GLU A 460 -14.86 1.86 15.89
CA GLU A 460 -14.13 1.72 14.61
C GLU A 460 -14.74 2.62 13.52
N ASN A 461 -16.07 2.71 13.41
CA ASN A 461 -16.72 3.60 12.43
C ASN A 461 -16.45 5.08 12.70
N ILE A 462 -16.58 5.53 13.97
CA ILE A 462 -16.30 6.90 14.39
C ILE A 462 -14.86 7.28 14.03
N ARG A 463 -13.91 6.40 14.37
CA ARG A 463 -12.50 6.61 14.11
C ARG A 463 -12.17 6.59 12.62
N PHE A 464 -12.56 5.56 11.90
CA PHE A 464 -12.22 5.38 10.48
C PHE A 464 -12.77 6.51 9.60
N MET A 465 -13.97 7.01 9.91
CA MET A 465 -14.51 8.17 9.22
C MET A 465 -13.70 9.44 9.52
N GLY A 466 -13.26 9.64 10.76
CA GLY A 466 -12.39 10.76 11.13
C GLY A 466 -11.02 10.68 10.45
N ASP A 467 -10.36 9.52 10.52
CA ASP A 467 -9.09 9.23 9.87
C ASP A 467 -9.19 9.43 8.34
N GLN A 468 -10.35 9.12 7.74
CA GLN A 468 -10.62 9.41 6.33
C GLN A 468 -10.77 10.88 5.99
N ALA A 469 -11.40 11.67 6.84
CA ALA A 469 -11.47 13.10 6.60
C ALA A 469 -10.06 13.70 6.55
N TYR A 470 -9.20 13.32 7.52
CA TYR A 470 -7.80 13.73 7.54
C TYR A 470 -7.02 13.22 6.32
N TYR A 471 -7.15 11.93 5.96
CA TYR A 471 -6.47 11.36 4.79
C TYR A 471 -6.84 12.06 3.48
N LEU A 472 -8.13 12.30 3.25
CA LEU A 472 -8.61 12.99 2.04
C LEU A 472 -8.08 14.43 1.98
N TYR A 473 -8.05 15.14 3.10
CA TYR A 473 -7.50 16.49 3.20
C TYR A 473 -6.00 16.54 2.89
N GLN A 474 -5.20 15.65 3.49
CA GLN A 474 -3.76 15.58 3.22
C GLN A 474 -3.45 15.19 1.76
N ASN A 475 -4.31 14.40 1.14
CA ASN A 475 -4.20 14.00 -0.26
C ASN A 475 -4.60 15.08 -1.28
N LEU A 476 -4.66 16.34 -0.87
CA LEU A 476 -4.56 17.50 -1.78
C LEU A 476 -3.11 17.84 -2.15
N ALA A 477 -2.14 17.23 -1.46
CA ALA A 477 -0.73 17.18 -1.85
C ALA A 477 -0.22 15.72 -1.95
N PRO A 478 -0.86 14.86 -2.75
CA PRO A 478 -0.65 13.41 -2.71
C PRO A 478 0.78 13.03 -3.09
N SER A 479 1.29 11.92 -2.53
CA SER A 479 2.63 11.42 -2.82
C SER A 479 2.80 11.10 -4.32
N ARG A 480 4.04 11.06 -4.82
CA ARG A 480 4.30 10.66 -6.22
C ARG A 480 3.85 9.22 -6.48
N MET A 481 4.01 8.34 -5.49
CA MET A 481 3.58 6.95 -5.61
C MET A 481 2.06 6.86 -5.72
N THR A 482 1.32 7.59 -4.88
CA THR A 482 -0.14 7.68 -4.95
C THR A 482 -0.61 8.16 -6.33
N CYS A 483 0.07 9.17 -6.89
CA CYS A 483 -0.25 9.67 -8.23
C CYS A 483 0.08 8.63 -9.32
N PHE A 484 1.20 7.91 -9.20
CA PHE A 484 1.60 6.85 -10.12
C PHE A 484 0.58 5.70 -10.12
N MET A 485 0.19 5.22 -8.94
CA MET A 485 -0.84 4.19 -8.79
C MET A 485 -2.20 4.67 -9.35
N ASN A 486 -2.54 5.95 -9.20
CA ASN A 486 -3.77 6.47 -9.78
C ASN A 486 -3.74 6.52 -11.32
N LEU A 487 -2.58 6.42 -12.00
CA LEU A 487 -2.55 6.33 -13.48
C LEU A 487 -3.32 5.10 -13.98
N ILE A 488 -3.24 3.99 -13.26
CA ILE A 488 -3.89 2.72 -13.59
C ILE A 488 -5.29 2.56 -12.95
N ALA A 489 -5.79 3.58 -12.25
CA ALA A 489 -7.14 3.62 -11.70
C ALA A 489 -8.14 4.27 -12.68
N SER A 490 -9.41 3.85 -12.66
CA SER A 490 -10.48 4.43 -13.50
C SER A 490 -10.94 5.81 -13.03
N HIS A 491 -10.97 6.05 -11.72
CA HIS A 491 -11.39 7.32 -11.13
C HIS A 491 -10.19 8.20 -10.74
N PRO A 492 -10.32 9.53 -10.86
CA PRO A 492 -9.40 10.45 -10.18
C PRO A 492 -9.44 10.22 -8.67
N LEU A 493 -8.36 10.59 -7.98
CA LEU A 493 -8.32 10.57 -6.52
C LEU A 493 -9.55 11.27 -5.91
N THR A 494 -10.18 10.63 -4.94
CA THR A 494 -11.41 11.16 -4.32
C THR A 494 -11.19 12.51 -3.65
N SER A 495 -10.00 12.77 -3.10
CA SER A 495 -9.61 14.10 -2.61
C SER A 495 -9.73 15.19 -3.69
N ILE A 496 -9.29 14.90 -4.93
CA ILE A 496 -9.40 15.82 -6.06
C ILE A 496 -10.85 16.02 -6.45
N ARG A 497 -11.66 14.95 -6.45
CA ARG A 497 -13.09 15.03 -6.79
C ARG A 497 -13.87 15.87 -5.78
N ILE A 498 -13.62 15.68 -4.49
CA ILE A 498 -14.21 16.49 -3.40
C ILE A 498 -13.73 17.94 -3.51
N ALA A 499 -12.43 18.18 -3.75
CA ALA A 499 -11.89 19.51 -3.96
C ALA A 499 -12.53 20.24 -5.16
N MET A 500 -12.95 19.53 -6.21
CA MET A 500 -13.69 20.13 -7.33
C MET A 500 -15.11 20.56 -6.97
N GLN A 501 -15.71 19.90 -5.98
CA GLN A 501 -17.01 20.31 -5.45
C GLN A 501 -16.86 21.58 -4.61
N ALA A 502 -15.81 21.62 -3.80
CA ALA A 502 -15.45 22.75 -2.95
C ALA A 502 -14.96 24.00 -3.73
N ASP A 503 -14.09 23.85 -4.73
CA ASP A 503 -13.51 24.97 -5.51
C ASP A 503 -13.92 24.92 -7.00
N HIS A 504 -14.68 25.93 -7.41
CA HIS A 504 -15.17 26.09 -8.77
C HIS A 504 -14.08 26.42 -9.81
N SER A 505 -12.86 26.75 -9.39
CA SER A 505 -11.71 27.06 -10.25
C SER A 505 -11.09 25.82 -10.92
N ILE A 506 -11.43 24.63 -10.45
CA ILE A 506 -10.98 23.35 -11.00
C ILE A 506 -11.99 22.88 -12.05
N GLY A 507 -11.55 22.89 -13.32
CA GLY A 507 -12.38 22.44 -14.45
C GLY A 507 -12.29 20.93 -14.67
N ALA A 508 -13.34 20.35 -15.27
CA ALA A 508 -13.46 18.92 -15.60
C ALA A 508 -12.23 18.30 -16.28
N ILE A 509 -11.77 18.90 -17.40
CA ILE A 509 -10.60 18.43 -18.15
C ILE A 509 -9.32 18.49 -17.30
N ARG A 510 -9.19 19.54 -16.49
CA ARG A 510 -8.01 19.74 -15.63
C ARG A 510 -7.96 18.73 -14.49
N ALA A 511 -9.10 18.16 -14.08
CA ALA A 511 -9.14 17.12 -13.05
C ALA A 511 -8.55 15.80 -13.56
N GLY A 512 -8.95 15.36 -14.75
CA GLY A 512 -8.38 14.16 -15.38
C GLY A 512 -6.89 14.28 -15.66
N LEU A 513 -6.43 15.47 -16.08
CA LEU A 513 -5.01 15.76 -16.30
C LEU A 513 -4.24 16.10 -15.01
N MET A 514 -4.92 16.28 -13.87
CA MET A 514 -4.29 16.74 -12.62
C MET A 514 -3.22 15.76 -12.14
N ILE A 515 -3.46 14.46 -12.32
CA ILE A 515 -2.55 13.38 -11.90
C ILE A 515 -1.20 13.49 -12.62
N TRP A 516 -1.20 13.72 -13.93
CA TRP A 516 0.02 14.00 -14.70
C TRP A 516 0.73 15.26 -14.20
N GLY A 517 -0.04 16.32 -13.95
CA GLY A 517 0.45 17.55 -13.37
C GLY A 517 1.03 17.38 -11.97
N LEU A 518 0.63 16.37 -11.19
CA LEU A 518 1.14 16.05 -9.86
C LEU A 518 2.35 15.12 -9.89
N LEU A 519 2.48 14.27 -10.92
CA LEU A 519 3.64 13.41 -11.14
C LEU A 519 4.86 14.21 -11.64
N LEU A 520 4.65 15.03 -12.67
CA LEU A 520 5.73 15.70 -13.40
C LEU A 520 6.38 16.83 -12.56
N PRO A 521 7.72 16.82 -12.35
CA PRO A 521 8.40 17.77 -11.46
C PRO A 521 8.13 19.25 -11.74
N GLY A 522 8.06 19.66 -13.01
CA GLY A 522 7.85 21.07 -13.41
C GLY A 522 6.44 21.59 -13.14
N PHE A 523 5.44 20.70 -13.08
CA PHE A 523 4.04 21.07 -12.91
C PHE A 523 3.52 20.81 -11.50
N ARG A 524 4.11 19.84 -10.78
CA ARG A 524 3.67 19.40 -9.44
C ARG A 524 3.47 20.56 -8.50
N ASN A 525 4.37 21.54 -8.56
CA ASN A 525 4.29 22.66 -7.65
C ASN A 525 3.06 23.54 -7.84
N ARG A 526 2.69 23.79 -9.09
CA ARG A 526 1.51 24.58 -9.47
C ARG A 526 0.22 23.79 -9.21
N SER A 527 0.22 22.49 -9.52
CA SER A 527 -0.93 21.60 -9.31
C SER A 527 -1.31 21.51 -7.84
N ILE A 528 -0.35 21.26 -6.95
CA ILE A 528 -0.58 21.24 -5.49
C ILE A 528 -1.10 22.61 -5.00
N ALA A 529 -0.44 23.71 -5.39
CA ALA A 529 -0.86 25.04 -4.95
C ALA A 529 -2.28 25.41 -5.42
N LYS A 530 -2.75 24.81 -6.53
CA LYS A 530 -4.12 24.96 -7.00
C LYS A 530 -5.11 24.14 -6.19
N LEU A 531 -4.81 22.85 -5.92
CA LEU A 531 -5.65 21.98 -5.10
C LEU A 531 -5.79 22.52 -3.67
N GLN A 532 -4.69 22.99 -3.09
CA GLN A 532 -4.66 23.53 -1.73
C GLN A 532 -5.49 24.81 -1.55
N LYS A 533 -6.01 25.43 -2.63
CA LYS A 533 -6.99 26.52 -2.49
C LYS A 533 -8.33 26.06 -1.90
N SER A 534 -8.64 24.77 -2.01
CA SER A 534 -9.89 24.18 -1.55
C SER A 534 -9.86 23.68 -0.10
N HIS A 535 -8.73 23.78 0.61
CA HIS A 535 -8.55 23.23 1.97
C HIS A 535 -9.67 23.66 2.93
N ASN A 536 -9.91 24.96 3.08
CA ASN A 536 -10.89 25.47 4.05
C ASN A 536 -12.31 24.97 3.78
N GLU A 537 -12.72 24.96 2.50
CA GLU A 537 -14.06 24.50 2.14
C GLU A 537 -14.17 22.98 2.21
N MET A 538 -13.09 22.24 1.91
CA MET A 538 -13.04 20.79 2.07
C MET A 538 -13.11 20.39 3.55
N ASP A 539 -12.34 21.04 4.43
CA ASP A 539 -12.46 20.87 5.88
C ASP A 539 -13.90 21.10 6.34
N ARG A 540 -14.48 22.24 5.98
CA ARG A 540 -15.86 22.56 6.32
C ARG A 540 -16.83 21.45 5.89
N LEU A 541 -16.75 20.99 4.64
CA LEU A 541 -17.63 19.94 4.10
C LEU A 541 -17.49 18.61 4.86
N LEU A 542 -16.25 18.16 5.07
CA LEU A 542 -15.96 16.90 5.76
C LEU A 542 -16.39 16.96 7.23
N SER A 543 -16.06 18.05 7.92
CA SER A 543 -16.41 18.29 9.32
C SER A 543 -17.91 18.40 9.54
N MET A 544 -18.64 19.08 8.65
CA MET A 544 -20.12 19.14 8.70
C MET A 544 -20.75 17.76 8.50
N LYS A 545 -20.28 16.98 7.52
CA LYS A 545 -20.80 15.64 7.25
C LYS A 545 -20.51 14.68 8.39
N TYR A 546 -19.27 14.67 8.87
CA TYR A 546 -18.88 13.87 10.04
C TYR A 546 -19.76 14.20 11.24
N SER A 547 -19.93 15.50 11.54
CA SER A 547 -20.70 15.92 12.71
C SER A 547 -22.18 15.56 12.61
N ARG A 548 -22.73 15.53 11.38
CA ARG A 548 -24.12 15.10 11.14
C ARG A 548 -24.31 13.60 11.38
N ASP A 549 -23.33 12.79 10.99
CA ASP A 549 -23.43 11.32 11.08
C ASP A 549 -23.05 10.79 12.47
N PHE A 550 -22.10 11.44 13.16
CA PHE A 550 -21.50 10.94 14.40
C PHE A 550 -21.63 11.87 15.61
N GLY A 551 -22.10 13.11 15.45
CA GLY A 551 -22.22 14.08 16.53
C GLY A 551 -20.95 14.93 16.71
N ASN A 552 -20.51 15.15 17.94
CA ASN A 552 -19.31 15.97 18.17
C ASN A 552 -18.02 15.16 17.96
N ILE A 553 -16.87 15.85 17.83
CA ILE A 553 -15.57 15.19 17.66
C ILE A 553 -14.97 14.65 18.96
N LYS A 554 -15.66 14.77 20.11
CA LYS A 554 -15.11 14.33 21.41
C LYS A 554 -14.91 12.82 21.45
N ASP A 555 -15.86 12.07 20.90
CA ASP A 555 -15.75 10.62 20.77
C ASP A 555 -14.52 10.22 19.94
N TYR A 556 -14.22 10.96 18.86
CA TYR A 556 -13.01 10.76 18.07
C TYR A 556 -11.74 11.00 18.88
N LEU A 557 -11.66 12.14 19.59
CA LEU A 557 -10.51 12.51 20.41
C LEU A 557 -10.23 11.50 21.54
N GLU A 558 -11.29 10.98 22.16
CA GLU A 558 -11.21 9.96 23.20
C GLU A 558 -10.67 8.63 22.64
N ILE A 559 -11.22 8.16 21.51
CA ILE A 559 -10.81 6.90 20.87
C ILE A 559 -9.37 6.95 20.37
N THR A 560 -8.91 8.11 19.88
CA THR A 560 -7.60 8.28 19.26
C THR A 560 -6.50 8.76 20.21
N TYR A 561 -6.86 9.18 21.43
CA TYR A 561 -5.96 9.81 22.40
C TYR A 561 -5.24 11.07 21.85
N GLU A 562 -5.85 11.75 20.86
CA GLU A 562 -5.23 12.91 20.22
C GLU A 562 -5.02 14.09 21.18
N GLU A 563 -5.98 14.31 22.11
CA GLU A 563 -5.88 15.37 23.11
C GLU A 563 -4.75 15.10 24.11
N GLU A 564 -4.58 13.84 24.55
CA GLU A 564 -3.46 13.43 25.41
C GLU A 564 -2.12 13.68 24.72
N THR A 565 -2.04 13.41 23.41
CA THR A 565 -0.84 13.67 22.61
C THR A 565 -0.56 15.17 22.47
N ALA A 566 -1.60 16.01 22.33
CA ALA A 566 -1.45 17.46 22.24
C ALA A 566 -0.91 18.07 23.54
N LYS A 567 -1.40 17.63 24.70
CA LYS A 567 -0.95 18.08 26.03
C LYS A 567 0.57 17.96 26.21
N LYS A 568 1.17 16.91 25.67
CA LYS A 568 2.61 16.62 25.76
C LYS A 568 3.50 17.64 25.04
N ILE A 569 2.94 18.37 24.06
CA ILE A 569 3.69 19.36 23.27
C ILE A 569 3.63 20.74 23.94
N VAL A 570 2.68 20.98 24.85
CA VAL A 570 2.53 22.25 25.56
C VAL A 570 3.80 22.54 26.36
N ASN A 571 4.18 23.82 26.40
CA ASN A 571 5.42 24.36 26.97
C ASN A 571 6.72 24.10 26.19
N HIS A 572 6.68 23.32 25.11
CA HIS A 572 7.83 23.17 24.22
C HIS A 572 7.83 24.22 23.10
N PHE A 573 9.02 24.65 22.69
CA PHE A 573 9.18 25.32 21.40
C PHE A 573 9.12 24.29 20.28
N VAL A 574 8.33 24.61 19.26
CA VAL A 574 8.18 23.77 18.09
C VAL A 574 8.55 24.53 16.84
N LEU A 575 9.31 23.88 15.96
CA LEU A 575 9.42 24.27 14.58
C LEU A 575 8.23 23.67 13.81
N ALA A 576 7.23 24.50 13.52
CA ALA A 576 6.08 24.14 12.71
C ALA A 576 6.43 24.30 11.22
N LYS A 577 6.63 23.18 10.52
CA LYS A 577 6.89 23.13 9.08
C LYS A 577 5.56 22.99 8.33
N PRO A 578 5.21 23.90 7.42
CA PRO A 578 3.92 23.84 6.75
C PRO A 578 3.85 22.71 5.71
N LYS A 579 2.75 21.95 5.76
CA LYS A 579 2.32 21.01 4.69
C LYS A 579 1.60 21.74 3.56
N ILE A 580 1.02 22.91 3.88
CA ILE A 580 0.37 23.81 2.91
C ILE A 580 1.38 24.80 2.35
N LYS A 581 1.47 24.92 1.02
CA LYS A 581 2.53 25.72 0.37
C LYS A 581 2.49 27.22 0.63
N LYS A 582 1.31 27.76 0.94
CA LYS A 582 1.16 29.20 1.20
C LYS A 582 1.66 29.60 2.58
N GLU A 583 1.65 28.65 3.51
CA GLU A 583 2.00 28.86 4.89
C GLU A 583 3.51 29.00 5.07
N THR A 584 3.87 29.65 6.18
CA THR A 584 5.26 29.92 6.54
C THR A 584 5.73 28.96 7.61
N THR A 585 7.01 28.58 7.55
CA THR A 585 7.66 27.93 8.69
C THR A 585 7.65 28.87 9.88
N ILE A 586 7.21 28.35 11.03
CA ILE A 586 7.12 29.09 12.28
C ILE A 586 8.01 28.39 13.31
N TRP A 587 8.67 29.16 14.17
CA TRP A 587 9.34 28.66 15.37
C TRP A 587 8.85 29.46 16.57
N GLY A 588 8.16 28.80 17.49
CA GLY A 588 7.52 29.45 18.64
C GLY A 588 7.19 28.44 19.75
N LYS A 589 6.93 28.95 20.95
CA LYS A 589 6.58 28.17 22.14
C LYS A 589 5.10 27.84 22.13
N VAL A 590 4.74 26.57 22.24
CA VAL A 590 3.34 26.18 22.41
C VAL A 590 2.91 26.54 23.84
N ILE A 591 1.99 27.49 23.97
CA ILE A 591 1.48 27.96 25.27
C ILE A 591 0.18 27.25 25.67
N GLY A 592 -0.56 26.75 24.68
CA GLY A 592 -1.85 26.09 24.87
C GLY A 592 -2.33 25.40 23.60
N TYR A 593 -3.50 24.78 23.69
CA TYR A 593 -4.21 24.23 22.56
C TYR A 593 -5.72 24.35 22.78
N GLU A 594 -6.47 24.43 21.69
CA GLU A 594 -7.93 24.43 21.70
C GLU A 594 -8.47 23.23 20.90
N ILE A 595 -9.60 22.70 21.36
CA ILE A 595 -10.35 21.67 20.63
C ILE A 595 -11.30 22.38 19.67
N THR A 596 -11.16 22.12 18.38
CA THR A 596 -11.96 22.76 17.33
C THR A 596 -13.25 21.98 17.07
N SER A 597 -14.07 22.45 16.13
CA SER A 597 -15.18 21.66 15.55
C SER A 597 -14.79 20.91 14.28
N SER A 598 -13.53 21.02 13.84
CA SER A 598 -13.03 20.36 12.63
C SER A 598 -12.61 18.93 12.95
N ILE A 599 -13.13 17.95 12.20
CA ILE A 599 -12.64 16.57 12.28
C ILE A 599 -11.29 16.40 11.58
N VAL A 600 -10.98 17.29 10.63
CA VAL A 600 -9.72 17.28 9.88
C VAL A 600 -8.58 17.83 10.73
N SER A 601 -8.83 18.88 11.50
CA SER A 601 -7.90 19.43 12.49
C SER A 601 -8.55 19.57 13.86
N PRO A 602 -8.73 18.46 14.61
CA PRO A 602 -9.36 18.49 15.92
C PRO A 602 -8.65 19.39 16.95
N ILE A 603 -7.34 19.59 16.78
CA ILE A 603 -6.48 20.37 17.66
C ILE A 603 -5.91 21.58 16.93
N GLU A 604 -6.06 22.75 17.54
CA GLU A 604 -5.37 23.99 17.18
C GLU A 604 -4.37 24.36 18.28
N PHE A 605 -3.13 24.68 17.92
CA PHE A 605 -2.10 25.07 18.89
C PHE A 605 -1.95 26.59 18.93
N GLU A 606 -1.82 27.12 20.14
CA GLU A 606 -1.46 28.51 20.40
C GLU A 606 0.06 28.61 20.58
N LEU A 607 0.72 29.43 19.75
CA LEU A 607 2.16 29.63 19.78
C LEU A 607 2.51 31.06 20.14
N GLU A 608 3.44 31.22 21.07
CA GLU A 608 4.13 32.47 21.38
C GLU A 608 5.45 32.52 20.61
N LEU A 609 5.60 33.52 19.74
CA LEU A 609 6.80 33.76 18.96
C LEU A 609 7.88 34.47 19.78
N ALA A 610 9.11 34.49 19.26
CA ALA A 610 10.25 35.12 19.94
C ALA A 610 10.10 36.64 20.17
N ASP A 611 9.23 37.31 19.42
CA ASP A 611 8.89 38.73 19.57
C ASP A 611 7.68 38.97 20.50
N GLY A 612 7.15 37.92 21.12
CA GLY A 612 5.99 37.95 22.01
C GLY A 612 4.64 37.93 21.28
N ALA A 613 4.62 37.87 19.94
CA ALA A 613 3.37 37.73 19.21
C ALA A 613 2.76 36.34 19.41
N GLN A 614 1.45 36.28 19.61
CA GLN A 614 0.71 35.03 19.70
C GLN A 614 0.02 34.74 18.36
N ILE A 615 0.15 33.50 17.89
CA ILE A 615 -0.49 33.02 16.67
C ILE A 615 -1.11 31.65 16.93
N THR A 616 -2.11 31.28 16.16
CA THR A 616 -2.65 29.92 16.18
C THR A 616 -2.32 29.16 14.91
N ILE A 617 -2.09 27.86 15.05
CA ILE A 617 -1.83 26.96 13.93
C ILE A 617 -2.66 25.69 14.05
N GLN A 618 -3.21 25.23 12.93
CA GLN A 618 -3.91 23.95 12.86
C GLN A 618 -2.91 22.79 12.83
N LYS A 619 -3.05 21.82 13.74
CA LYS A 619 -2.15 20.64 13.79
C LYS A 619 -2.08 19.92 12.45
N SER A 620 -3.19 19.83 11.71
CA SER A 620 -3.24 19.15 10.41
C SER A 620 -2.33 19.79 9.36
N ASP A 621 -2.09 21.10 9.46
CA ASP A 621 -1.45 21.89 8.40
C ASP A 621 0.06 21.95 8.55
N TYR A 622 0.60 21.47 9.67
CA TYR A 622 2.00 21.54 10.01
C TYR A 622 2.56 20.18 10.45
N ASP A 623 3.84 19.95 10.15
CA ASP A 623 4.67 18.98 10.85
C ASP A 623 5.38 19.69 12.00
N LEU A 624 5.15 19.23 13.23
CA LEU A 624 5.73 19.81 14.43
C LEU A 624 7.03 19.09 14.80
N ILE A 625 8.07 19.86 15.13
CA ILE A 625 9.37 19.35 15.59
C ILE A 625 9.74 20.09 16.86
N ILE A 626 9.89 19.38 17.98
CA ILE A 626 10.34 19.96 19.24
C ILE A 626 11.78 20.47 19.07
N ALA A 627 11.98 21.73 19.43
CA ALA A 627 13.21 22.50 19.21
C ALA A 627 13.33 23.63 20.25
N ASP A 628 13.49 23.25 21.52
CA ASP A 628 13.65 24.16 22.65
C ASP A 628 14.94 24.99 22.57
N PRO A 629 14.84 26.34 22.53
CA PRO A 629 16.00 27.22 22.47
C PRO A 629 16.79 27.18 23.77
N ASN A 630 18.08 27.44 23.68
CA ASN A 630 19.05 27.48 24.77
C ASN A 630 19.17 26.17 25.57
N GLN A 631 18.56 25.08 25.10
CA GLN A 631 18.80 23.74 25.62
C GLN A 631 19.98 23.09 24.92
N GLU A 632 20.62 22.16 25.62
CA GLU A 632 21.67 21.33 25.07
C GLU A 632 21.09 20.10 24.38
N TYR A 633 21.66 19.76 23.24
CA TYR A 633 21.29 18.59 22.46
C TYR A 633 22.52 17.75 22.15
N PHE A 634 22.36 16.43 22.08
CA PHE A 634 23.25 15.66 21.22
C PHE A 634 22.78 15.86 19.79
N MET A 635 23.57 16.60 19.02
CA MET A 635 23.36 16.72 17.59
C MET A 635 23.55 15.35 16.95
N LYS A 636 23.01 15.18 15.74
CA LYS A 636 23.23 13.99 14.89
C LYS A 636 24.69 13.55 14.72
N SER A 637 25.65 14.46 14.86
CA SER A 637 27.07 14.10 14.85
C SER A 637 27.56 13.44 16.14
N GLY A 638 26.68 13.24 17.13
CA GLY A 638 26.98 12.84 18.50
C GLY A 638 27.62 13.93 19.36
N LYS A 639 27.69 15.19 18.90
CA LYS A 639 28.31 16.30 19.65
C LYS A 639 27.27 16.98 20.53
N ARG A 640 27.63 17.29 21.78
CA ARG A 640 26.80 18.08 22.70
C ARG A 640 26.89 19.57 22.32
N ALA A 641 25.79 20.17 21.87
CA ALA A 641 25.76 21.58 21.47
C ALA A 641 24.45 22.25 21.91
N VAL A 642 24.50 23.57 22.15
CA VAL A 642 23.33 24.36 22.57
C VAL A 642 22.58 24.83 21.32
N LEU A 643 21.26 24.63 21.26
CA LEU A 643 20.43 25.18 20.19
C LEU A 643 20.20 26.67 20.41
N GLU A 644 20.77 27.54 19.58
CA GLU A 644 20.56 28.99 19.67
C GLU A 644 19.38 29.48 18.84
N GLY A 645 19.09 28.82 17.72
CA GLY A 645 18.20 29.39 16.73
C GLY A 645 17.82 28.49 15.56
N VAL A 646 16.92 29.00 14.74
CA VAL A 646 16.52 28.39 13.47
C VAL A 646 16.74 29.39 12.33
N GLU A 647 17.38 28.92 11.25
CA GLU A 647 17.49 29.67 10.00
C GLU A 647 16.27 29.41 9.12
N ILE A 648 15.42 30.43 8.96
CA ILE A 648 14.26 30.43 8.07
C ILE A 648 14.54 31.41 6.94
N LYS A 649 14.51 30.93 5.68
CA LYS A 649 14.70 31.77 4.49
C LYS A 649 13.65 31.43 3.44
N ASP A 650 13.08 32.46 2.82
CA ASP A 650 11.98 32.34 1.85
C ASP A 650 10.80 31.52 2.41
N ARG A 651 10.41 31.79 3.67
CA ARG A 651 9.33 31.10 4.41
C ARG A 651 9.60 29.62 4.72
N LYS A 652 10.81 29.13 4.45
CA LYS A 652 11.18 27.72 4.58
C LYS A 652 12.31 27.53 5.58
N PHE A 653 12.17 26.50 6.40
CA PHE A 653 13.26 25.97 7.21
C PHE A 653 14.49 25.65 6.34
N LYS A 654 15.66 26.13 6.75
CA LYS A 654 16.96 25.76 6.18
C LYS A 654 17.73 24.86 7.12
N LYS A 655 18.03 25.34 8.32
CA LYS A 655 18.90 24.68 9.30
C LYS A 655 18.60 25.15 10.72
N PHE A 656 18.91 24.30 11.68
CA PHE A 656 19.09 24.67 13.10
C PHE A 656 20.50 25.23 13.31
N ILE A 657 20.62 26.22 14.17
CA ILE A 657 21.86 26.91 14.53
C ILE A 657 22.23 26.50 15.95
N PHE A 658 23.39 25.86 16.07
CA PHE A 658 23.92 25.36 17.33
C PHE A 658 25.22 26.05 17.68
N THR A 659 25.52 26.15 18.98
CA THR A 659 26.82 26.57 19.49
C THR A 659 27.54 25.40 20.15
N TYR A 660 28.73 25.10 19.63
CA TYR A 660 29.61 24.05 20.12
C TYR A 660 30.99 24.65 20.40
N LYS A 661 31.45 24.59 21.66
CA LYS A 661 32.76 25.15 22.08
C LYS A 661 32.97 26.59 21.58
N LYS A 662 31.96 27.45 21.77
CA LYS A 662 31.92 28.87 21.32
C LYS A 662 31.98 29.08 19.80
N LYS A 663 31.80 28.03 18.98
CA LYS A 663 31.69 28.13 17.52
C LYS A 663 30.28 27.80 17.07
N LYS A 664 29.73 28.62 16.18
CA LYS A 664 28.44 28.34 15.53
C LYS A 664 28.60 27.22 14.51
N ILE A 665 27.76 26.21 14.62
CA ILE A 665 27.63 25.10 13.70
C ILE A 665 26.16 24.96 13.30
N SER A 666 25.90 24.39 12.12
CA SER A 666 24.52 24.25 11.62
C SER A 666 24.19 22.79 11.34
N SER A 667 22.93 22.43 11.54
CA SER A 667 22.41 21.08 11.32
C SER A 667 21.04 21.12 10.65
N ARG A 668 20.68 20.09 9.90
CA ARG A 668 19.32 19.93 9.36
C ARG A 668 18.34 19.26 10.33
N SER A 669 18.83 18.79 11.47
CA SER A 669 18.09 18.08 12.52
C SER A 669 18.45 18.63 13.89
N THR A 670 17.50 18.61 14.82
CA THR A 670 17.72 18.96 16.24
C THR A 670 18.60 17.92 16.93
N GLY A 671 18.33 16.63 16.68
CA GLY A 671 18.96 15.53 17.43
C GLY A 671 18.08 15.18 18.62
N ILE A 672 18.67 14.95 19.79
CA ILE A 672 17.95 14.65 21.03
C ILE A 672 18.29 15.69 22.09
N SER A 673 17.29 16.23 22.81
CA SER A 673 17.54 17.13 23.93
C SER A 673 18.17 16.36 25.08
N LEU A 674 19.13 16.96 25.78
CA LEU A 674 19.71 16.35 26.98
C LEU A 674 18.66 16.22 28.10
N ALA A 675 17.62 17.08 28.09
CA ALA A 675 16.50 17.01 29.04
C ALA A 675 15.66 15.73 28.86
N GLU A 676 15.72 15.07 27.69
CA GLU A 676 14.99 13.83 27.44
C GLU A 676 15.60 12.61 28.15
N PHE A 677 16.84 12.73 28.67
CA PHE A 677 17.46 11.69 29.51
C PHE A 677 17.08 11.82 31.00
N ASP A 678 16.28 12.84 31.36
CA ASP A 678 15.71 12.99 32.70
C ASP A 678 14.37 12.24 32.86
N LYS A 679 13.82 12.21 34.08
CA LYS A 679 12.74 11.30 34.55
C LYS A 679 11.40 11.34 33.79
N HIS A 680 11.22 12.20 32.80
CA HIS A 680 9.92 12.40 32.14
C HIS A 680 9.75 11.55 30.87
N CYS A 681 10.83 10.94 30.37
CA CYS A 681 10.80 10.04 29.21
C CYS A 681 10.95 8.57 29.61
N TYR A 682 10.39 7.68 28.80
CA TYR A 682 10.46 6.24 29.02
C TYR A 682 11.49 5.61 28.09
N TRP A 683 12.58 5.14 28.67
CA TRP A 683 13.69 4.52 27.96
C TRP A 683 13.60 3.00 28.02
N PHE A 684 13.78 2.36 26.86
CA PHE A 684 13.86 0.90 26.72
C PHE A 684 15.19 0.49 26.09
N LEU A 685 15.60 -0.75 26.31
CA LEU A 685 16.79 -1.33 25.66
C LEU A 685 16.38 -2.43 24.70
N TYR A 686 16.77 -2.33 23.43
CA TYR A 686 16.67 -3.44 22.50
C TYR A 686 17.93 -4.31 22.57
N LYS A 687 17.75 -5.55 23.02
CA LYS A 687 18.83 -6.52 23.23
C LYS A 687 18.37 -7.94 22.90
N ASN A 688 19.23 -8.71 22.25
CA ASN A 688 18.99 -10.07 21.79
C ASN A 688 17.68 -10.22 20.98
N GLY A 689 17.37 -9.24 20.13
CA GLY A 689 16.18 -9.28 19.28
C GLY A 689 14.85 -9.08 20.02
N SER A 690 14.90 -8.47 21.20
CA SER A 690 13.72 -8.22 22.04
C SER A 690 13.84 -6.90 22.80
N ILE A 691 12.69 -6.30 23.11
CA ILE A 691 12.63 -5.10 23.94
C ILE A 691 12.75 -5.54 25.40
N GLN A 692 13.73 -4.98 26.09
CA GLN A 692 13.93 -5.14 27.52
C GLN A 692 13.28 -3.96 28.24
N PRO A 693 12.45 -4.18 29.27
CA PRO A 693 11.82 -3.12 30.07
C PRO A 693 12.78 -2.51 31.10
N TRP A 694 14.04 -2.33 30.71
CA TRP A 694 15.04 -1.73 31.57
C TRP A 694 14.77 -0.24 31.74
N THR A 695 15.01 0.31 32.92
CA THR A 695 14.77 1.73 33.20
C THR A 695 16.08 2.50 33.25
N LEU A 696 16.12 3.68 32.63
CA LEU A 696 17.25 4.59 32.76
C LEU A 696 17.22 5.23 34.16
N LYS A 697 18.24 4.95 34.98
CA LYS A 697 18.40 5.53 36.33
C LYS A 697 19.25 6.78 36.33
N GLU A 698 20.34 6.74 35.58
CA GLU A 698 21.34 7.81 35.55
C GLU A 698 21.93 7.90 34.13
N ALA A 699 22.11 9.12 33.63
CA ALA A 699 22.83 9.40 32.40
C ALA A 699 23.99 10.36 32.68
N ILE A 700 25.22 9.88 32.54
CA ILE A 700 26.44 10.72 32.62
C ILE A 700 26.77 11.22 31.21
N LEU A 701 26.35 12.46 30.94
CA LEU A 701 26.40 13.07 29.62
C LEU A 701 27.70 13.90 29.43
N ASN A 702 28.57 13.42 28.56
CA ASN A 702 29.87 14.03 28.25
C ASN A 702 29.80 14.94 27.00
N ASP A 703 30.93 15.49 26.57
CA ASP A 703 31.05 16.34 25.35
C ASP A 703 30.50 15.67 24.07
N THR A 704 30.54 14.33 24.04
CA THR A 704 29.99 13.54 22.94
C THR A 704 29.15 12.38 23.46
N PHE A 705 28.15 11.97 22.68
CA PHE A 705 27.33 10.81 22.97
C PHE A 705 28.19 9.55 23.13
N GLN A 706 29.18 9.35 22.26
CA GLN A 706 30.06 8.17 22.29
C GLN A 706 30.85 8.01 23.60
N THR A 707 31.20 9.12 24.24
CA THR A 707 31.93 9.12 25.52
C THR A 707 31.01 9.15 26.72
N SER A 708 29.70 9.29 26.53
CA SER A 708 28.70 9.32 27.61
C SER A 708 28.41 7.90 28.12
N SER A 709 27.95 7.78 29.37
CA SER A 709 27.60 6.48 29.97
C SER A 709 26.21 6.51 30.58
N PHE A 710 25.48 5.40 30.46
CA PHE A 710 24.07 5.28 30.86
C PHE A 710 23.93 4.11 31.83
N LEU A 711 23.35 4.35 32.99
CA LEU A 711 23.05 3.34 34.00
C LEU A 711 21.60 2.89 33.82
N MET A 712 21.43 1.66 33.37
CA MET A 712 20.13 1.03 33.18
C MET A 712 19.90 -0.01 34.28
N GLU A 713 18.73 0.00 34.89
CA GLU A 713 18.29 -1.03 35.84
C GLU A 713 17.43 -2.07 35.12
N ASP A 714 17.75 -3.35 35.30
CA ASP A 714 16.96 -4.46 34.78
C ASP A 714 15.77 -4.83 35.72
N GLU A 715 14.94 -5.77 35.29
CA GLU A 715 13.77 -6.24 36.06
C GLU A 715 14.13 -6.85 37.42
N SER A 716 15.36 -7.35 37.58
CA SER A 716 15.87 -7.91 38.84
C SER A 716 16.49 -6.83 39.74
N GLN A 717 16.26 -5.55 39.43
CA GLN A 717 16.86 -4.39 40.11
C GLN A 717 18.39 -4.37 40.05
N LYS A 718 18.98 -5.05 39.07
CA LYS A 718 20.43 -5.04 38.87
C LYS A 718 20.80 -3.93 37.90
N GLU A 719 21.80 -3.15 38.29
CA GLU A 719 22.28 -2.04 37.49
C GLU A 719 23.34 -2.47 36.47
N HIS A 720 23.21 -1.97 35.24
CA HIS A 720 24.12 -2.21 34.13
C HIS A 720 24.57 -0.89 33.52
N ARG A 721 25.87 -0.65 33.48
CA ARG A 721 26.44 0.57 32.87
C ARG A 721 26.78 0.32 31.40
N LEU A 722 26.11 1.04 30.51
CA LEU A 722 26.30 1.01 29.06
C LEU A 722 27.08 2.24 28.60
N GLN A 723 27.90 2.07 27.54
CA GLN A 723 28.72 3.14 26.96
C GLN A 723 28.09 3.62 25.65
N GLY A 724 28.00 4.93 25.43
CA GLY A 724 27.33 5.49 24.25
C GLY A 724 27.98 5.09 22.91
N LYS A 725 29.27 4.74 22.89
CA LYS A 725 29.94 4.21 21.68
C LYS A 725 29.34 2.89 21.17
N ASP A 726 28.69 2.14 22.06
CA ASP A 726 28.09 0.83 21.81
C ASP A 726 26.57 0.94 21.55
N LEU A 727 26.00 2.14 21.66
CA LEU A 727 24.58 2.41 21.55
C LEU A 727 24.23 3.26 20.32
N ILE A 728 22.98 3.14 19.89
CA ILE A 728 22.30 4.03 18.93
C ILE A 728 20.95 4.36 19.54
N ILE A 729 20.51 5.62 19.42
CA ILE A 729 19.22 6.05 19.96
C ILE A 729 18.19 6.14 18.85
N ASP A 730 17.05 5.50 19.04
CA ASP A 730 15.90 5.61 18.16
C ASP A 730 14.91 6.67 18.68
N LEU A 731 14.65 7.71 17.87
CA LEU A 731 13.81 8.88 18.22
C LEU A 731 12.34 8.68 17.83
N PRO A 732 11.36 8.98 18.69
CA PRO A 732 9.93 8.80 18.38
C PRO A 732 9.46 9.61 17.16
N PRO A 733 8.47 9.13 16.39
CA PRO A 733 7.75 7.85 16.53
C PRO A 733 8.61 6.64 16.18
N GLN A 734 8.44 5.54 16.93
CA GLN A 734 9.19 4.30 16.74
C GLN A 734 8.24 3.14 16.46
N ILE A 735 8.42 2.47 15.31
CA ILE A 735 7.72 1.25 14.96
C ILE A 735 8.55 0.08 15.45
N GLN A 736 8.02 -0.69 16.40
CA GLN A 736 8.65 -1.88 16.94
C GLN A 736 7.87 -3.12 16.51
N MET A 737 8.52 -3.96 15.72
CA MET A 737 7.98 -5.26 15.31
C MET A 737 8.07 -6.24 16.47
N ILE A 738 6.95 -6.79 16.92
CA ILE A 738 6.88 -7.79 18.00
C ILE A 738 7.05 -9.17 17.37
N ARG A 739 8.32 -9.56 17.21
CA ARG A 739 8.72 -10.83 16.56
C ARG A 739 9.32 -11.85 17.54
N SER A 740 9.39 -11.52 18.83
CA SER A 740 10.09 -12.37 19.80
C SER A 740 9.31 -13.66 20.04
N ARG A 741 10.02 -14.78 20.05
CA ARG A 741 9.46 -16.07 20.49
C ARG A 741 9.57 -16.24 22.01
N ASN A 742 10.22 -15.31 22.69
CA ASN A 742 10.40 -15.33 24.14
C ASN A 742 9.30 -14.48 24.80
N TRP A 743 8.20 -15.15 25.12
CA TRP A 743 7.03 -14.54 25.72
C TRP A 743 7.34 -13.88 27.08
N GLU A 744 8.20 -14.45 27.91
CA GLU A 744 8.51 -13.86 29.22
C GLU A 744 9.03 -12.43 29.10
N LEU A 745 9.94 -12.16 28.15
CA LEU A 745 10.46 -10.81 27.91
C LEU A 745 9.38 -9.84 27.37
N GLU A 746 8.55 -10.32 26.44
CA GLU A 746 7.44 -9.51 25.92
C GLU A 746 6.42 -9.19 27.02
N LYS A 747 6.12 -10.16 27.89
CA LYS A 747 5.22 -10.01 29.03
C LYS A 747 5.69 -8.92 29.97
N HIS A 748 6.97 -8.90 30.34
CA HIS A 748 7.51 -7.84 31.18
C HIS A 748 7.48 -6.47 30.48
N PHE A 749 7.74 -6.43 29.18
CA PHE A 749 7.59 -5.21 28.38
C PHE A 749 6.16 -4.67 28.37
N PHE A 750 5.15 -5.50 28.11
CA PHE A 750 3.74 -5.08 28.17
C PHE A 750 3.29 -4.73 29.58
N SER A 751 3.80 -5.42 30.61
CA SER A 751 3.53 -5.09 32.02
C SER A 751 4.07 -3.70 32.34
N ARG A 752 5.24 -3.36 31.82
CA ARG A 752 5.80 -2.02 31.96
C ARG A 752 4.98 -0.96 31.22
N LEU A 753 4.47 -1.26 30.03
CA LEU A 753 3.55 -0.36 29.32
C LEU A 753 2.24 -0.15 30.09
N GLN A 754 1.73 -1.18 30.77
CA GLN A 754 0.57 -1.07 31.66
C GLN A 754 0.83 -0.10 32.82
N GLU A 755 2.00 -0.19 33.46
CA GLU A 755 2.40 0.73 34.55
C GLU A 755 2.56 2.18 34.06
N ILE A 756 3.10 2.36 32.86
CA ILE A 756 3.30 3.68 32.24
C ILE A 756 1.95 4.32 31.88
N ASN A 757 0.96 3.51 31.46
CA ASN A 757 -0.40 3.95 31.12
C ASN A 757 -0.47 5.03 30.02
N GLU A 758 0.45 4.95 29.06
CA GLU A 758 0.51 5.85 27.90
C GLU A 758 -0.07 5.17 26.64
N SER A 759 -0.74 5.95 25.80
CA SER A 759 -1.31 5.44 24.55
C SER A 759 -0.23 5.16 23.50
N PHE A 760 -0.43 4.11 22.70
CA PHE A 760 0.39 3.76 21.56
C PHE A 760 -0.48 3.18 20.43
N ILE A 761 0.10 2.96 19.25
CA ILE A 761 -0.62 2.33 18.14
C ILE A 761 -0.27 0.85 18.12
N LEU A 762 -1.26 -0.03 18.13
CA LEU A 762 -1.10 -1.47 18.07
C LEU A 762 -1.44 -1.98 16.66
N TYR A 763 -0.55 -2.77 16.08
CA TYR A 763 -0.82 -3.59 14.91
C TYR A 763 -0.86 -5.04 15.34
N ASP A 764 -1.99 -5.69 15.13
CA ASP A 764 -2.12 -7.14 15.34
C ASP A 764 -2.09 -7.89 14.00
N LYS A 765 -1.92 -9.20 14.05
CA LYS A 765 -1.81 -10.03 12.85
C LYS A 765 -3.12 -10.22 12.10
N GLU A 766 -4.27 -9.91 12.68
CA GLU A 766 -5.58 -9.98 12.02
C GLU A 766 -5.89 -8.70 11.23
N ASP A 767 -5.45 -7.54 11.71
CA ASP A 767 -5.63 -6.21 11.09
C ASP A 767 -4.28 -5.44 10.95
N PHE A 768 -3.23 -6.06 10.37
CA PHE A 768 -1.86 -5.51 10.37
C PHE A 768 -1.66 -4.20 9.58
N ASP A 769 -2.62 -3.80 8.76
CA ASP A 769 -2.57 -2.54 7.99
C ASP A 769 -3.41 -1.43 8.60
N ILE A 770 -4.13 -1.70 9.70
CA ILE A 770 -4.88 -0.71 10.46
C ILE A 770 -4.35 -0.70 11.90
N GLY A 771 -3.46 0.24 12.20
CA GLY A 771 -2.96 0.41 13.56
C GLY A 771 -4.06 0.93 14.48
N SER A 772 -4.27 0.34 15.66
CA SER A 772 -5.26 0.75 16.65
C SER A 772 -4.66 1.58 17.79
N PRO A 773 -5.08 2.83 18.00
CA PRO A 773 -4.74 3.58 19.21
C PRO A 773 -5.25 2.81 20.44
N THR A 774 -4.34 2.54 21.38
CA THR A 774 -4.66 1.69 22.53
C THR A 774 -3.79 1.96 23.75
N LYS A 775 -4.18 1.39 24.88
CA LYS A 775 -3.44 1.28 26.15
C LYS A 775 -3.48 -0.15 26.65
N VAL A 776 -2.49 -0.58 27.42
CA VAL A 776 -2.53 -1.89 28.08
C VAL A 776 -3.39 -1.80 29.33
N ILE A 777 -4.43 -2.64 29.44
CA ILE A 777 -5.31 -2.74 30.60
C ILE A 777 -4.73 -3.72 31.61
N SER A 778 -4.41 -4.93 31.14
CA SER A 778 -3.93 -6.03 31.97
C SER A 778 -3.02 -6.96 31.18
N VAL A 779 -2.06 -7.57 31.87
CA VAL A 779 -1.17 -8.59 31.31
C VAL A 779 -1.30 -9.86 32.15
N SER A 780 -1.76 -10.93 31.51
CA SER A 780 -1.90 -12.26 32.12
C SER A 780 -0.79 -13.21 31.63
N ASN A 781 -0.84 -14.48 32.04
CA ASN A 781 0.15 -15.47 31.59
C ASN A 781 0.04 -15.83 30.11
N ASP A 782 -1.14 -15.70 29.48
CA ASP A 782 -1.35 -16.15 28.10
C ASP A 782 -1.95 -15.08 27.19
N MET A 783 -2.45 -13.98 27.77
CA MET A 783 -3.20 -12.94 27.08
C MET A 783 -2.82 -11.54 27.58
N ILE A 784 -2.85 -10.57 26.66
CA ILE A 784 -2.73 -9.15 26.94
C ILE A 784 -4.07 -8.50 26.62
N GLU A 785 -4.60 -7.71 27.54
CA GLU A 785 -5.82 -6.94 27.33
C GLU A 785 -5.47 -5.50 26.95
N PHE A 786 -5.99 -5.06 25.82
CA PHE A 786 -5.80 -3.74 25.25
C PHE A 786 -7.13 -2.96 25.28
N LEU A 787 -7.06 -1.66 25.55
CA LEU A 787 -8.22 -0.76 25.47
C LEU A 787 -8.26 -0.14 24.06
N GLU A 788 -9.04 -0.71 23.15
CA GLU A 788 -9.26 -0.16 21.80
C GLU A 788 -10.58 0.63 21.78
N GLY A 789 -10.47 1.95 21.65
CA GLY A 789 -11.61 2.85 21.87
C GLY A 789 -12.16 2.67 23.29
N ARG A 790 -13.45 2.35 23.41
CA ARG A 790 -14.13 2.08 24.68
C ARG A 790 -14.29 0.58 24.96
N THR A 791 -13.64 -0.27 24.16
CA THR A 791 -13.77 -1.73 24.25
C THR A 791 -12.45 -2.40 24.63
N ALA A 792 -12.54 -3.43 25.47
CA ALA A 792 -11.40 -4.28 25.80
C ALA A 792 -11.23 -5.35 24.71
N LYS A 793 -9.99 -5.53 24.24
CA LYS A 793 -9.60 -6.55 23.28
C LYS A 793 -8.48 -7.39 23.87
N SER A 794 -8.74 -8.68 24.03
CA SER A 794 -7.75 -9.63 24.54
C SER A 794 -7.03 -10.29 23.37
N LEU A 795 -5.70 -10.15 23.32
CA LEU A 795 -4.86 -10.76 22.30
C LEU A 795 -3.83 -11.69 22.94
N ALA A 796 -3.63 -12.84 22.30
CA ALA A 796 -2.46 -13.66 22.60
C ALA A 796 -1.20 -12.90 22.12
N PRO A 797 -0.06 -13.01 22.83
CA PRO A 797 1.17 -12.26 22.51
C PRO A 797 1.65 -12.49 21.07
N LYS A 798 1.58 -13.75 20.63
CA LYS A 798 1.96 -14.14 19.26
C LYS A 798 1.09 -13.48 18.17
N LYS A 799 -0.09 -12.94 18.53
CA LYS A 799 -0.97 -12.22 17.61
C LYS A 799 -0.66 -10.73 17.53
N VAL A 800 0.19 -10.18 18.40
CA VAL A 800 0.71 -8.82 18.25
C VAL A 800 1.77 -8.85 17.15
N ASP A 801 1.67 -7.96 16.16
CA ASP A 801 2.60 -7.88 15.03
C ASP A 801 3.60 -6.73 15.20
N ALA A 802 3.11 -5.54 15.50
CA ALA A 802 3.93 -4.37 15.75
C ALA A 802 3.25 -3.37 16.68
N ILE A 803 4.02 -2.47 17.25
CA ILE A 803 3.52 -1.31 17.99
C ILE A 803 4.22 -0.04 17.52
N VAL A 804 3.55 1.10 17.59
CA VAL A 804 4.14 2.42 17.35
C VAL A 804 4.08 3.24 18.61
N LEU A 805 5.26 3.53 19.13
CA LEU A 805 5.46 4.30 20.34
C LEU A 805 5.82 5.73 19.94
N ASN A 806 4.94 6.67 20.32
CA ASN A 806 5.13 8.10 20.09
C ASN A 806 5.91 8.72 21.27
N TYR A 807 6.14 10.04 21.22
CA TYR A 807 6.68 10.74 22.40
C TYR A 807 5.79 10.47 23.65
N PRO A 808 6.38 10.12 24.82
CA PRO A 808 7.80 10.26 25.21
C PRO A 808 8.58 8.92 25.31
N PHE A 809 8.39 7.99 24.38
CA PHE A 809 9.09 6.70 24.36
C PHE A 809 10.40 6.73 23.54
N TYR A 810 11.48 6.17 24.10
CA TYR A 810 12.83 6.14 23.50
C TYR A 810 13.48 4.76 23.60
N PHE A 811 14.35 4.44 22.65
CA PHE A 811 15.04 3.15 22.58
C PHE A 811 16.54 3.30 22.46
N PHE A 812 17.27 2.55 23.30
CA PHE A 812 18.67 2.24 23.08
C PHE A 812 18.80 0.94 22.29
N ASN A 813 19.52 0.97 21.18
CA ASN A 813 19.87 -0.22 20.41
C ASN A 813 21.37 -0.52 20.52
N LEU A 814 21.72 -1.78 20.74
CA LEU A 814 23.12 -2.21 20.76
C LEU A 814 23.69 -2.28 19.33
N ARG A 815 24.75 -1.50 19.08
CA ARG A 815 25.42 -1.45 17.76
C ARG A 815 25.95 -2.81 17.31
N SER A 816 26.36 -3.66 18.25
CA SER A 816 26.85 -5.02 17.97
C SER A 816 25.78 -5.97 17.44
N GLU A 817 24.51 -5.66 17.67
CA GLU A 817 23.37 -6.54 17.36
C GLU A 817 22.61 -6.11 16.10
N MET A 818 22.78 -4.85 15.67
CA MET A 818 22.15 -4.37 14.44
C MET A 818 22.77 -4.94 13.16
N GLY A 819 21.90 -5.25 12.19
CA GLY A 819 22.26 -5.61 10.82
C GLY A 819 23.09 -4.53 10.12
N ILE A 820 23.93 -4.92 9.17
CA ILE A 820 24.64 -3.97 8.28
C ILE A 820 23.59 -3.14 7.53
N GLY A 821 22.50 -3.78 7.11
CA GLY A 821 21.36 -3.14 6.48
C GLY A 821 20.71 -2.05 7.34
N ASN A 822 20.39 -2.35 8.60
CA ASN A 822 19.78 -1.36 9.50
C ASN A 822 20.75 -0.20 9.76
N ILE A 823 22.05 -0.47 9.92
CA ILE A 823 23.06 0.60 10.07
C ILE A 823 23.15 1.46 8.81
N LEU A 824 23.07 0.86 7.62
CA LEU A 824 23.08 1.57 6.33
C LEU A 824 21.78 2.33 6.09
N SER A 825 20.62 1.76 6.40
CA SER A 825 19.32 2.42 6.26
C SER A 825 19.27 3.63 7.19
N LEU A 826 19.60 3.46 8.48
CA LEU A 826 19.77 4.56 9.42
C LEU A 826 20.72 5.62 8.81
N LYS A 827 21.89 5.26 8.27
CA LYS A 827 22.83 6.20 7.63
C LYS A 827 22.33 6.87 6.33
N MET A 828 21.58 6.17 5.48
CA MET A 828 21.09 6.69 4.20
C MET A 828 19.87 7.58 4.37
N PHE A 829 18.89 7.13 5.17
CA PHE A 829 17.78 7.99 5.55
C PHE A 829 18.27 9.22 6.32
N ASN A 830 19.36 9.07 7.08
CA ASN A 830 20.07 10.17 7.72
C ASN A 830 20.62 11.24 6.75
N ARG A 831 20.78 10.94 5.46
CA ARG A 831 21.17 11.90 4.41
C ARG A 831 19.99 12.47 3.62
N GLY A 832 18.84 11.78 3.60
CA GLY A 832 17.77 12.00 2.61
C GLY A 832 16.47 12.63 3.10
N THR A 833 16.15 12.62 4.40
CA THR A 833 14.80 13.02 4.86
C THR A 833 14.80 14.18 5.85
N GLN A 834 13.91 15.14 5.60
CA GLN A 834 13.55 16.27 6.48
C GLN A 834 12.42 15.91 7.48
N ASN A 835 12.00 14.63 7.48
CA ASN A 835 10.94 14.09 8.31
C ASN A 835 11.54 13.34 9.50
N ASN A 836 10.87 13.46 10.65
CA ASN A 836 11.26 13.15 12.03
C ASN A 836 11.66 11.70 12.37
N TYR A 837 12.05 10.89 11.40
CA TYR A 837 12.40 9.51 11.63
C TYR A 837 13.94 9.39 11.57
N ILE A 838 14.48 8.47 12.37
CA ILE A 838 15.87 8.00 12.42
C ILE A 838 16.78 8.62 13.50
N GLY A 839 17.04 7.81 14.53
CA GLY A 839 18.38 7.28 14.83
C GLY A 839 19.56 8.24 15.04
N LEU A 840 20.00 8.44 16.28
CA LEU A 840 21.19 9.20 16.70
C LEU A 840 22.43 8.32 16.89
#